data_AF-A0A8G1R8F2-F1
#
_entry.id   AF-A0A8G1R8F2-F1
#
_cell.length_a   1.000
_cell.length_b   1.000
_cell.length_c   1.000
_cell.angle_alpha   90.00
_cell.angle_beta   90.00
_cell.angle_gamma   90.00
#
_symmetry.space_group_name_H-M   'P 1'
#
loop_
_entity.id
_entity.type
_entity.pdbx_description
1 polymer ?
#
loop_
_entity_poly.entity_id
_entity_poly.type
_entity_poly.pdbx_seq_one_letter_code
_entity_poly.pdbx_strand_id
1 'polypeptide(L)'
;MSLAQSNYVIQLPKTPSSIGPLDPRAIAQRWITDLEVLLATGNYSQLGSVFHEDSWWRDMLALVWDFRTIQGCAKIQDFLAANQPRAGLSALRLQHEGKFQPRMESPAEGLNWINSIIFFETSVGRGSGVIHLTQNDAGEWKAYAMYTNLQELKEFEEPLGIRRAYGTIETMPGGLNQGNWLERRQRIIEFKEEEPTTLIVGAGQAGLNMGARLNSLGISHLIVDRNERIGDNWRKRYRTLVTHDPAEFTHMAYLPFPKNWPQFTPKDKLADWFEAYAMIMELNVWVHTSIKSADYDDAQKQWTVVVVRGDGSERTLRPRHLIWCTGHSGEPLVPSFENQSQFKGTVYHGSQHTDASHYNVAGKKVVVVGTGNSGHDIAQNYCENGAQVTMLQRRGTYVITVEKGIFMMHEGQHEDHGPPTEEADLLHECLPFPVQFALGEHFTRRVAHAEQDLLSGLEKAGFALDFGVNGAGLGRAYMTRGGGYYIDVGCSPLIASGKIKVKRSPEGISHFTESGLVLKDGSALSADVVVLATGYDNMRTTVRKVLGDRVADRCRDVWDLDEEGEINAMWRPSGHPGFWYMGGNLALCRIYSKFLALQIKAIEAGLVSDEQIQAQAKLAEPHHKDFKFFWKTVSTMSKITVAGVRQNIEQLLNYSQNEKKRNFLETVELQIGLKNYDPQRDKRFSGTIKLPTVPRPNMTICVLGDQHDLDRAKHHGIDAMSADDLKKLNKNKKLIKKLARKYDAFLASDTLIKQIPRLLGPGLSKAGKFPTPVSHAEDMANKVNEVKSTIKFQLKKVLCLGVAVGNVGMTEDELVANTMLAINYLVSLLKKGWQNVGSLVLKATMSPPKRLY
;
A
#
# COMPACT_ATOMS: atom_id res chain seq x y z
N MET A 1 6.19 5.78 20.54
CA MET A 1 6.42 4.95 19.33
C MET A 1 5.23 5.16 18.41
N SER A 2 5.44 5.42 17.12
CA SER A 2 4.31 5.57 16.17
C SER A 2 3.66 4.20 15.88
N LEU A 3 2.44 4.19 15.32
CA LEU A 3 1.75 2.95 14.95
C LEU A 3 2.58 2.12 13.96
N ALA A 4 3.16 2.74 12.94
CA ALA A 4 4.03 2.04 12.00
C ALA A 4 5.26 1.42 12.69
N GLN A 5 5.86 2.12 13.67
CA GLN A 5 7.00 1.60 14.44
C GLN A 5 6.63 0.40 15.34
N SER A 6 5.39 0.33 15.83
CA SER A 6 4.89 -0.82 16.60
C SER A 6 4.31 -1.93 15.72
N ASN A 7 4.46 -1.85 14.39
CA ASN A 7 3.76 -2.71 13.44
C ASN A 7 2.24 -2.73 13.71
N TYR A 8 1.64 -1.59 14.03
CA TYR A 8 0.21 -1.45 14.29
C TYR A 8 -0.32 -2.38 15.40
N VAL A 9 0.56 -2.87 16.27
CA VAL A 9 0.18 -3.66 17.44
C VAL A 9 -0.23 -2.68 18.54
N ILE A 10 -1.45 -2.86 19.03
CA ILE A 10 -2.05 -2.07 20.11
C ILE A 10 -2.58 -3.00 21.19
N GLN A 11 -2.94 -2.42 22.35
CA GLN A 11 -3.69 -3.12 23.39
C GLN A 11 -5.15 -2.67 23.32
N LEU A 12 -6.08 -3.63 23.43
CA LEU A 12 -7.50 -3.31 23.59
C LEU A 12 -7.75 -2.75 24.99
N PRO A 13 -8.74 -1.85 25.16
CA PRO A 13 -9.09 -1.32 26.47
C PRO A 13 -9.65 -2.45 27.34
N LYS A 14 -9.34 -2.39 28.63
CA LYS A 14 -9.97 -3.24 29.64
C LYS A 14 -11.16 -2.52 30.22
N THR A 15 -12.26 -3.24 30.39
CA THR A 15 -13.52 -2.69 30.90
C THR A 15 -13.92 -3.39 32.19
N PRO A 16 -14.66 -2.72 33.09
CA PRO A 16 -15.11 -3.32 34.34
C PRO A 16 -15.94 -4.60 34.11
N SER A 17 -15.73 -5.61 34.96
CA SER A 17 -16.39 -6.93 34.86
C SER A 17 -17.85 -6.94 35.29
N SER A 18 -18.27 -5.95 36.09
CA SER A 18 -19.64 -5.80 36.58
C SER A 18 -20.17 -4.45 36.11
N ILE A 19 -21.16 -4.52 35.24
CA ILE A 19 -21.87 -3.36 34.72
C ILE A 19 -23.30 -3.50 35.25
N GLY A 20 -23.75 -2.57 36.09
CA GLY A 20 -25.05 -2.63 36.75
C GLY A 20 -26.23 -2.65 35.77
N PRO A 21 -27.49 -2.47 36.19
CA PRO A 21 -28.58 -2.28 35.24
C PRO A 21 -28.29 -1.06 34.35
N LEU A 22 -28.18 -1.28 33.04
CA LEU A 22 -27.88 -0.25 32.05
C LEU A 22 -29.08 -0.05 31.12
N ASP A 23 -29.25 1.18 30.66
CA ASP A 23 -30.03 1.52 29.48
C ASP A 23 -29.04 1.98 28.38
N PRO A 24 -28.61 1.07 27.48
CA PRO A 24 -27.66 1.42 26.42
C PRO A 24 -28.13 2.58 25.53
N ARG A 25 -29.45 2.71 25.33
CA ARG A 25 -30.02 3.77 24.51
C ARG A 25 -29.93 5.11 25.22
N ALA A 26 -30.27 5.19 26.51
CA ALA A 26 -30.13 6.42 27.28
C ALA A 26 -28.66 6.89 27.35
N ILE A 27 -27.71 5.95 27.52
CA ILE A 27 -26.28 6.25 27.58
C ILE A 27 -25.78 6.77 26.23
N ALA A 28 -26.07 6.06 25.14
CA ALA A 28 -25.70 6.48 23.79
C ALA A 28 -26.33 7.82 23.42
N GLN A 29 -27.59 8.06 23.81
CA GLN A 29 -28.31 9.31 23.53
C GLN A 29 -27.66 10.49 24.25
N ARG A 30 -27.32 10.32 25.54
CA ARG A 30 -26.60 11.34 26.29
C ARG A 30 -25.25 11.65 25.64
N TRP A 31 -24.50 10.62 25.26
CA TRP A 31 -23.19 10.79 24.63
C TRP A 31 -23.27 11.58 23.32
N ILE A 32 -24.21 11.25 22.42
CA ILE A 32 -24.34 12.01 21.16
C ILE A 32 -24.78 13.46 21.41
N THR A 33 -25.67 13.70 22.39
CA THR A 33 -26.09 15.07 22.76
C THR A 33 -24.90 15.89 23.28
N ASP A 34 -24.07 15.30 24.14
CA ASP A 34 -22.89 15.96 24.70
C ASP A 34 -21.86 16.26 23.57
N LEU A 35 -21.65 15.33 22.64
CA LEU A 35 -20.81 15.55 21.47
C LEU A 35 -21.37 16.67 20.56
N GLU A 36 -22.67 16.69 20.29
CA GLU A 36 -23.28 17.76 19.48
C GLU A 36 -23.06 19.15 20.08
N VAL A 37 -23.14 19.28 21.40
CA VAL A 37 -22.85 20.55 22.09
C VAL A 37 -21.40 20.97 21.86
N LEU A 38 -20.44 20.05 21.94
CA LEU A 38 -19.03 20.34 21.67
C LEU A 38 -18.78 20.71 20.21
N LEU A 39 -19.42 20.00 19.27
CA LEU A 39 -19.34 20.28 17.83
C LEU A 39 -19.92 21.66 17.49
N ALA A 40 -21.06 22.04 18.08
CA ALA A 40 -21.75 23.30 17.84
C ALA A 40 -21.03 24.50 18.47
N THR A 41 -20.44 24.32 19.66
CA THR A 41 -19.74 25.40 20.38
C THR A 41 -18.27 25.55 19.97
N GLY A 42 -17.70 24.56 19.27
CA GLY A 42 -16.28 24.52 18.94
C GLY A 42 -15.36 24.31 20.15
N ASN A 43 -15.90 23.92 21.31
CA ASN A 43 -15.14 23.80 22.56
C ASN A 43 -14.44 22.44 22.69
N TYR A 44 -13.57 22.12 21.73
CA TYR A 44 -12.87 20.83 21.69
C TYR A 44 -11.89 20.62 22.85
N SER A 45 -11.59 21.65 23.65
CA SER A 45 -10.79 21.51 24.87
C SER A 45 -11.44 20.58 25.91
N GLN A 46 -12.78 20.39 25.81
CA GLN A 46 -13.57 19.53 26.68
C GLN A 46 -13.80 18.13 26.09
N LEU A 47 -13.15 17.78 24.97
CA LEU A 47 -13.42 16.51 24.28
C LEU A 47 -13.14 15.27 25.15
N GLY A 48 -12.24 15.37 26.13
CA GLY A 48 -11.95 14.30 27.10
C GLY A 48 -13.12 13.97 28.05
N SER A 49 -14.20 14.75 28.05
CA SER A 49 -15.44 14.40 28.75
C SER A 49 -16.23 13.30 28.03
N VAL A 50 -16.10 13.22 26.70
CA VAL A 50 -16.84 12.27 25.84
C VAL A 50 -15.94 11.24 25.15
N PHE A 51 -14.64 11.47 25.01
CA PHE A 51 -13.68 10.50 24.45
C PHE A 51 -12.67 10.03 25.50
N HIS A 52 -12.25 8.76 25.41
CA HIS A 52 -11.09 8.27 26.16
C HIS A 52 -9.78 8.86 25.61
N GLU A 53 -8.73 8.90 26.43
CA GLU A 53 -7.42 9.43 26.01
C GLU A 53 -6.84 8.66 24.82
N ASP A 54 -7.01 7.34 24.79
CA ASP A 54 -6.54 6.40 23.77
C ASP A 54 -7.61 6.07 22.70
N SER A 55 -8.64 6.91 22.60
CA SER A 55 -9.76 6.72 21.67
C SER A 55 -9.38 6.84 20.19
N TRP A 56 -10.31 6.44 19.33
CA TRP A 56 -10.15 6.43 17.89
C TRP A 56 -11.29 7.15 17.19
N TRP A 57 -10.96 7.89 16.13
CA TRP A 57 -11.93 8.37 15.16
C TRP A 57 -11.50 7.94 13.76
N ARG A 58 -12.28 7.07 13.11
CA ARG A 58 -12.11 6.71 11.70
C ARG A 58 -13.13 7.46 10.84
N ASP A 59 -12.65 8.36 9.98
CA ASP A 59 -13.48 9.20 9.13
C ASP A 59 -13.33 8.81 7.65
N MET A 60 -14.46 8.64 6.97
CA MET A 60 -14.55 8.30 5.55
C MET A 60 -15.36 9.38 4.84
N LEU A 61 -14.67 10.42 4.38
CA LEU A 61 -15.24 11.53 3.60
C LEU A 61 -16.18 12.49 4.35
N ALA A 62 -16.44 12.30 5.66
CA ALA A 62 -17.42 13.14 6.35
C ALA A 62 -16.83 14.50 6.76
N LEU A 63 -15.59 14.53 7.28
CA LEU A 63 -14.93 15.76 7.70
C LEU A 63 -13.90 16.26 6.67
N VAL A 64 -13.25 15.35 5.96
CA VAL A 64 -12.23 15.64 4.94
C VAL A 64 -12.40 14.73 3.74
N TRP A 65 -11.98 15.13 2.54
CA TRP A 65 -12.14 14.32 1.32
C TRP A 65 -11.01 13.29 1.17
N ASP A 66 -10.80 12.52 2.23
CA ASP A 66 -9.84 11.42 2.33
C ASP A 66 -10.31 10.44 3.43
N PHE A 67 -9.70 9.26 3.51
CA PHE A 67 -9.94 8.34 4.63
C PHE A 67 -8.91 8.59 5.72
N ARG A 68 -9.35 8.78 6.96
CA ARG A 68 -8.46 9.16 8.07
C ARG A 68 -8.73 8.31 9.28
N THR A 69 -7.67 7.84 9.94
CA THR A 69 -7.74 7.10 11.20
C THR A 69 -6.96 7.86 12.27
N ILE A 70 -7.67 8.54 13.17
CA ILE A 70 -7.09 9.42 14.17
C ILE A 70 -7.04 8.70 15.52
N GLN A 71 -5.83 8.50 16.05
CA GLN A 71 -5.60 7.89 17.35
C GLN A 71 -5.29 8.93 18.43
N GLY A 72 -6.10 8.93 19.47
CA GLY A 72 -5.92 9.67 20.72
C GLY A 72 -6.74 10.95 20.78
N CYS A 73 -7.32 11.23 21.95
CA CYS A 73 -8.25 12.36 22.17
C CYS A 73 -7.66 13.70 21.74
N ALA A 74 -6.38 13.95 22.05
CA ALA A 74 -5.71 15.20 21.68
C ALA A 74 -5.62 15.38 20.15
N LYS A 75 -5.31 14.32 19.40
CA LYS A 75 -5.26 14.39 17.93
C LYS A 75 -6.65 14.50 17.32
N ILE A 76 -7.66 13.89 17.93
CA ILE A 76 -9.07 14.05 17.53
C ILE A 76 -9.50 15.51 17.74
N GLN A 77 -9.13 16.13 18.85
CA GLN A 77 -9.36 17.55 19.10
C GLN A 77 -8.74 18.42 18.00
N ASP A 78 -7.46 18.19 17.64
CA ASP A 78 -6.80 18.92 16.55
C ASP A 78 -7.49 18.70 15.20
N PHE A 79 -7.90 17.45 14.93
CA PHE A 79 -8.61 17.09 13.70
C PHE A 79 -9.96 17.79 13.59
N LEU A 80 -10.74 17.85 14.68
CA LEU A 80 -12.01 18.57 14.71
C LEU A 80 -11.80 20.08 14.58
N ALA A 81 -10.85 20.65 15.32
CA ALA A 81 -10.54 22.08 15.25
C ALA A 81 -10.20 22.52 13.82
N ALA A 82 -9.50 21.68 13.06
CA ALA A 82 -9.13 21.97 11.68
C ALA A 82 -10.28 21.78 10.66
N ASN A 83 -11.19 20.82 10.88
CA ASN A 83 -12.11 20.37 9.83
C ASN A 83 -13.58 20.67 10.11
N GLN A 84 -14.02 20.62 11.36
CA GLN A 84 -15.43 20.78 11.73
C GLN A 84 -16.03 22.13 11.31
N PRO A 85 -15.32 23.28 11.36
CA PRO A 85 -15.87 24.55 10.88
C PRO A 85 -16.29 24.54 9.40
N ARG A 86 -15.68 23.70 8.57
CA ARG A 86 -16.02 23.53 7.15
C ARG A 86 -17.00 22.38 6.93
N ALA A 87 -16.79 21.26 7.65
CA ALA A 87 -17.57 20.05 7.48
C ALA A 87 -18.99 20.17 8.05
N GLY A 88 -19.17 20.88 9.16
CA GLY A 88 -20.50 21.10 9.77
C GLY A 88 -21.19 19.80 10.22
N LEU A 89 -20.45 18.83 10.77
CA LEU A 89 -21.02 17.59 11.31
C LEU A 89 -22.06 17.93 12.39
N SER A 90 -23.30 17.47 12.22
CA SER A 90 -24.42 17.81 13.08
C SER A 90 -25.58 16.82 12.94
N ALA A 91 -26.66 17.04 13.69
CA ALA A 91 -27.89 16.25 13.63
C ALA A 91 -27.65 14.76 13.88
N LEU A 92 -26.83 14.46 14.90
CA LEU A 92 -26.54 13.11 15.35
C LEU A 92 -27.81 12.43 15.85
N ARG A 93 -28.12 11.25 15.30
CA ARG A 93 -29.29 10.45 15.70
C ARG A 93 -28.92 8.99 15.79
N LEU A 94 -29.46 8.31 16.80
CA LEU A 94 -29.26 6.86 16.98
C LEU A 94 -30.11 6.07 16.01
N GLN A 95 -29.66 4.85 15.67
CA GLN A 95 -30.55 3.88 15.07
C GLN A 95 -31.68 3.48 16.04
N HIS A 96 -32.91 3.51 15.53
CA HIS A 96 -34.12 3.27 16.33
C HIS A 96 -34.67 1.84 16.18
N GLU A 97 -34.37 1.17 15.08
CA GLU A 97 -34.88 -0.16 14.73
C GLU A 97 -33.76 -1.07 14.22
N GLY A 98 -34.01 -2.37 14.16
CA GLY A 98 -33.04 -3.32 13.62
C GLY A 98 -31.96 -3.75 14.62
N LYS A 99 -30.97 -4.49 14.11
CA LYS A 99 -29.99 -5.24 14.91
C LYS A 99 -29.01 -4.32 15.66
N PHE A 100 -28.72 -3.15 15.10
CA PHE A 100 -27.67 -2.24 15.58
C PHE A 100 -28.19 -0.94 16.19
N GLN A 101 -29.41 -1.00 16.76
CA GLN A 101 -29.77 -0.06 17.82
C GLN A 101 -28.80 -0.16 19.01
N PRO A 102 -28.71 0.85 19.90
CA PRO A 102 -27.79 0.83 21.04
C PRO A 102 -27.92 -0.45 21.85
N ARG A 103 -26.83 -1.21 21.92
CA ARG A 103 -26.78 -2.50 22.60
C ARG A 103 -25.41 -2.78 23.18
N MET A 104 -25.38 -3.59 24.24
CA MET A 104 -24.14 -4.11 24.80
C MET A 104 -23.59 -5.23 23.93
N GLU A 105 -22.28 -5.24 23.73
CA GLU A 105 -21.53 -6.33 23.10
C GLU A 105 -20.22 -6.58 23.85
N SER A 106 -19.77 -7.84 23.78
CA SER A 106 -18.52 -8.30 24.39
C SER A 106 -17.63 -8.92 23.31
N PRO A 107 -16.95 -8.10 22.47
CA PRO A 107 -16.21 -8.60 21.31
C PRO A 107 -14.94 -9.39 21.69
N ALA A 108 -14.41 -9.19 22.90
CA ALA A 108 -13.26 -9.91 23.43
C ALA A 108 -13.38 -10.04 24.96
N GLU A 109 -12.65 -11.01 25.53
CA GLU A 109 -12.58 -11.17 26.98
C GLU A 109 -12.07 -9.90 27.66
N GLY A 110 -12.83 -9.39 28.63
CA GLY A 110 -12.50 -8.16 29.36
C GLY A 110 -12.84 -6.86 28.62
N LEU A 111 -13.45 -6.93 27.42
CA LEU A 111 -13.92 -5.78 26.67
C LEU A 111 -15.43 -5.85 26.49
N ASN A 112 -16.13 -4.86 27.05
CA ASN A 112 -17.56 -4.65 26.88
C ASN A 112 -17.79 -3.23 26.35
N TRP A 113 -18.60 -3.07 25.31
CA TRP A 113 -18.98 -1.76 24.82
C TRP A 113 -20.47 -1.65 24.53
N ILE A 114 -20.98 -0.42 24.50
CA ILE A 114 -22.22 -0.10 23.79
C ILE A 114 -21.85 0.17 22.35
N ASN A 115 -22.45 -0.59 21.44
CA ASN A 115 -22.35 -0.40 20.00
C ASN A 115 -23.69 0.15 19.47
N SER A 116 -23.63 1.14 18.57
CA SER A 116 -24.80 1.64 17.84
C SER A 116 -24.40 2.25 16.51
N ILE A 117 -25.22 2.02 15.49
CA ILE A 117 -25.22 2.88 14.30
C ILE A 117 -25.78 4.26 14.68
N ILE A 118 -25.20 5.29 14.10
CA ILE A 118 -25.66 6.68 14.15
C ILE A 118 -25.85 7.24 12.75
N PHE A 119 -26.68 8.27 12.63
CA PHE A 119 -26.88 9.05 11.42
C PHE A 119 -26.52 10.51 11.68
N PHE A 120 -26.04 11.21 10.66
CA PHE A 120 -25.66 12.62 10.77
C PHE A 120 -25.81 13.36 9.45
N GLU A 121 -25.68 14.67 9.53
CA GLU A 121 -25.52 15.55 8.37
C GLU A 121 -24.18 16.30 8.42
N THR A 122 -23.71 16.67 7.23
CA THR A 122 -22.61 17.61 7.01
C THR A 122 -23.10 18.78 6.16
N SER A 123 -22.25 19.78 5.93
CA SER A 123 -22.53 20.90 5.03
C SER A 123 -22.81 20.43 3.59
N VAL A 124 -22.23 19.30 3.17
CA VAL A 124 -22.32 18.80 1.78
C VAL A 124 -23.17 17.55 1.61
N GLY A 125 -23.51 16.84 2.69
CA GLY A 125 -24.15 15.52 2.54
C GLY A 125 -24.78 14.97 3.81
N ARG A 126 -25.22 13.71 3.71
CA ARG A 126 -25.76 12.92 4.81
C ARG A 126 -24.93 11.66 4.96
N GLY A 127 -24.74 11.23 6.20
CA GLY A 127 -23.85 10.13 6.52
C GLY A 127 -24.39 9.22 7.61
N SER A 128 -23.71 8.09 7.76
CA SER A 128 -23.91 7.17 8.86
C SER A 128 -22.58 6.90 9.56
N GLY A 129 -22.66 6.39 10.77
CA GLY A 129 -21.51 6.15 11.61
C GLY A 129 -21.77 5.02 12.57
N VAL A 130 -20.75 4.66 13.33
CA VAL A 130 -20.86 3.68 14.41
C VAL A 130 -20.11 4.22 15.62
N ILE A 131 -20.70 4.07 16.80
CA ILE A 131 -20.06 4.44 18.07
C ILE A 131 -19.83 3.20 18.92
N HIS A 132 -18.67 3.16 19.55
CA HIS A 132 -18.29 2.14 20.54
C HIS A 132 -17.97 2.85 21.86
N LEU A 133 -18.90 2.81 22.81
CA LEU A 133 -18.75 3.43 24.12
C LEU A 133 -18.30 2.39 25.13
N THR A 134 -17.24 2.68 25.88
CA THR A 134 -16.77 1.82 26.98
C THR A 134 -16.79 2.61 28.28
N GLN A 135 -16.91 1.88 29.39
CA GLN A 135 -16.85 2.46 30.72
C GLN A 135 -15.41 2.50 31.22
N ASN A 136 -14.97 3.63 31.79
CA ASN A 136 -13.68 3.72 32.49
C ASN A 136 -13.79 3.19 33.95
N ASP A 137 -12.66 3.17 34.66
CA ASP A 137 -12.59 2.74 36.07
C ASP A 137 -13.44 3.61 37.02
N ALA A 138 -13.74 4.86 36.63
CA ALA A 138 -14.61 5.77 37.38
C ALA A 138 -16.10 5.55 37.11
N GLY A 139 -16.46 4.62 36.22
CA GLY A 139 -17.85 4.34 35.85
C GLY A 139 -18.42 5.27 34.76
N GLU A 140 -17.61 6.12 34.15
CA GLU A 140 -18.03 7.06 33.11
C GLU A 140 -18.02 6.40 31.73
N TRP A 141 -19.05 6.66 30.94
CA TRP A 141 -19.15 6.18 29.56
C TRP A 141 -18.54 7.19 28.59
N LYS A 142 -17.52 6.75 27.85
CA LYS A 142 -16.86 7.56 26.82
C LYS A 142 -16.64 6.72 25.57
N ALA A 143 -16.47 7.38 24.43
CA ALA A 143 -16.15 6.71 23.20
C ALA A 143 -14.73 6.17 23.23
N TYR A 144 -14.61 4.87 23.00
CA TYR A 144 -13.35 4.24 22.62
C TYR A 144 -13.12 4.38 21.12
N ALA A 145 -14.15 4.20 20.29
CA ALA A 145 -14.06 4.38 18.85
C ALA A 145 -15.31 5.03 18.27
N MET A 146 -15.11 5.98 17.35
CA MET A 146 -16.15 6.58 16.53
C MET A 146 -15.80 6.39 15.05
N TYR A 147 -16.82 6.06 14.26
CA TYR A 147 -16.73 5.96 12.82
C TYR A 147 -17.72 6.91 12.18
N THR A 148 -17.29 7.63 11.15
CA THR A 148 -18.15 8.48 10.33
C THR A 148 -17.92 8.20 8.87
N ASN A 149 -18.99 8.02 8.09
CA ASN A 149 -18.89 7.93 6.65
C ASN A 149 -19.97 8.72 5.92
N LEU A 150 -19.59 9.31 4.80
CA LEU A 150 -20.54 10.01 3.92
C LEU A 150 -21.28 8.97 3.07
N GLN A 151 -22.63 9.05 3.05
CA GLN A 151 -23.48 8.11 2.32
C GLN A 151 -24.02 8.70 1.01
N GLU A 152 -24.37 9.99 1.03
CA GLU A 152 -24.88 10.72 -0.12
C GLU A 152 -24.47 12.20 -0.06
N LEU A 153 -24.52 12.87 -1.21
CA LEU A 153 -24.33 14.32 -1.33
C LEU A 153 -25.69 15.00 -1.48
N LYS A 154 -25.89 16.10 -0.75
CA LYS A 154 -27.07 16.96 -0.89
C LYS A 154 -27.08 17.54 -2.32
N GLU A 155 -28.27 17.64 -2.92
CA GLU A 155 -28.50 18.12 -4.30
C GLU A 155 -28.00 17.18 -5.42
N PHE A 156 -27.32 16.10 -5.07
CA PHE A 156 -26.79 15.11 -6.00
C PHE A 156 -27.19 13.69 -5.59
N GLU A 157 -28.34 13.57 -4.94
CA GLU A 157 -28.81 12.28 -4.47
C GLU A 157 -29.14 11.33 -5.61
N GLU A 158 -28.88 10.04 -5.39
CA GLU A 158 -29.19 9.00 -6.37
C GLU A 158 -30.71 8.92 -6.64
N PRO A 159 -31.15 8.70 -7.89
CA PRO A 159 -32.56 8.67 -8.29
C PRO A 159 -33.23 7.34 -7.90
N LEU A 160 -33.21 6.99 -6.61
CA LEU A 160 -33.73 5.74 -6.05
C LEU A 160 -35.14 5.92 -5.48
N GLY A 161 -35.94 4.85 -5.53
CA GLY A 161 -37.28 4.80 -4.93
C GLY A 161 -38.19 5.94 -5.41
N ILE A 162 -38.59 6.82 -4.49
CA ILE A 162 -39.45 7.98 -4.76
C ILE A 162 -38.79 9.06 -5.64
N ARG A 163 -37.45 9.04 -5.78
CA ARG A 163 -36.67 9.95 -6.62
C ARG A 163 -36.46 9.41 -8.04
N ARG A 164 -36.99 8.23 -8.37
CA ARG A 164 -36.88 7.67 -9.72
C ARG A 164 -37.56 8.58 -10.73
N ALA A 165 -36.98 8.68 -11.91
CA ALA A 165 -37.64 9.31 -13.04
C ALA A 165 -38.94 8.56 -13.37
N TYR A 166 -40.00 9.31 -13.71
CA TYR A 166 -41.34 8.74 -13.93
C TYR A 166 -41.43 7.83 -15.17
N GLY A 167 -40.44 7.89 -16.07
CA GLY A 167 -40.39 7.06 -17.28
C GLY A 167 -41.23 7.59 -18.46
N THR A 168 -41.55 8.89 -18.48
CA THR A 168 -42.35 9.55 -19.53
C THR A 168 -41.46 10.36 -20.49
N ILE A 169 -41.92 11.53 -20.96
CA ILE A 169 -41.14 12.42 -21.84
C ILE A 169 -39.87 12.94 -21.13
N GLU A 170 -39.86 13.02 -19.80
CA GLU A 170 -38.70 13.46 -19.02
C GLU A 170 -37.47 12.54 -19.18
N THR A 171 -37.70 11.24 -19.34
CA THR A 171 -36.65 10.25 -19.66
C THR A 171 -36.36 10.19 -21.16
N MET A 172 -37.06 10.99 -21.96
CA MET A 172 -36.83 11.17 -23.40
C MET A 172 -36.52 12.64 -23.75
N PRO A 173 -35.38 13.22 -23.30
CA PRO A 173 -34.94 14.54 -23.75
C PRO A 173 -34.96 14.64 -25.28
N GLY A 174 -35.61 15.67 -25.82
CA GLY A 174 -35.79 15.86 -27.28
C GLY A 174 -36.87 14.99 -27.95
N GLY A 175 -37.67 14.24 -27.18
CA GLY A 175 -38.78 13.42 -27.67
C GLY A 175 -38.36 12.23 -28.55
N LEU A 176 -39.33 11.58 -29.21
CA LEU A 176 -39.07 10.44 -30.11
C LEU A 176 -38.16 10.79 -31.30
N ASN A 177 -38.03 12.08 -31.63
CA ASN A 177 -37.14 12.55 -32.70
C ASN A 177 -35.65 12.30 -32.37
N GLN A 178 -35.30 12.16 -31.09
CA GLN A 178 -33.98 11.74 -30.62
C GLN A 178 -33.90 10.22 -30.38
N GLY A 179 -34.82 9.46 -30.97
CA GLY A 179 -34.91 8.00 -30.86
C GLY A 179 -35.56 7.51 -29.56
N ASN A 180 -35.94 6.24 -29.57
CA ASN A 180 -36.44 5.52 -28.40
C ASN A 180 -35.29 5.12 -27.45
N TRP A 181 -35.62 4.45 -26.33
CA TRP A 181 -34.61 4.03 -25.34
C TRP A 181 -33.48 3.18 -25.95
N LEU A 182 -33.80 2.21 -26.82
CA LEU A 182 -32.81 1.31 -27.42
C LEU A 182 -31.85 2.07 -28.33
N GLU A 183 -32.37 2.95 -29.18
CA GLU A 183 -31.56 3.75 -30.10
C GLU A 183 -30.62 4.71 -29.34
N ARG A 184 -31.11 5.33 -28.26
CA ARG A 184 -30.28 6.17 -27.39
C ARG A 184 -29.21 5.36 -26.67
N ARG A 185 -29.58 4.21 -26.10
CA ARG A 185 -28.65 3.28 -25.44
C ARG A 185 -27.52 2.89 -26.38
N GLN A 186 -27.83 2.56 -27.63
CA GLN A 186 -26.83 2.23 -28.65
C GLN A 186 -25.86 3.38 -28.92
N ARG A 187 -26.35 4.62 -29.10
CA ARG A 187 -25.48 5.78 -29.33
C ARG A 187 -24.57 6.09 -28.14
N ILE A 188 -25.11 6.02 -26.91
CA ILE A 188 -24.36 6.26 -25.68
C ILE A 188 -23.25 5.23 -25.51
N ILE A 189 -23.54 3.94 -25.75
CA ILE A 189 -22.51 2.87 -25.66
C ILE A 189 -21.35 3.18 -26.61
N GLU A 190 -21.61 3.71 -27.80
CA GLU A 190 -20.57 3.95 -28.80
C GLU A 190 -19.74 5.24 -28.55
N PHE A 191 -20.14 6.11 -27.63
CA PHE A 191 -19.48 7.41 -27.35
C PHE A 191 -19.14 8.18 -28.64
N LYS A 192 -20.06 8.21 -29.61
CA LYS A 192 -19.89 8.91 -30.90
C LYS A 192 -20.09 10.42 -30.79
N GLU A 193 -20.94 10.83 -29.87
CA GLU A 193 -21.43 12.22 -29.76
C GLU A 193 -20.82 12.97 -28.57
N GLU A 194 -20.25 12.26 -27.60
CA GLU A 194 -19.64 12.83 -26.39
C GLU A 194 -18.38 12.06 -25.97
N GLU A 195 -17.56 12.70 -25.14
CA GLU A 195 -16.41 12.09 -24.48
C GLU A 195 -16.82 11.65 -23.07
N PRO A 196 -16.36 10.48 -22.58
CA PRO A 196 -16.67 10.05 -21.23
C PRO A 196 -15.96 10.95 -20.21
N THR A 197 -16.64 11.35 -19.14
CA THR A 197 -15.99 12.03 -18.01
C THR A 197 -14.98 11.11 -17.33
N THR A 198 -15.30 9.82 -17.21
CA THR A 198 -14.43 8.81 -16.60
C THR A 198 -14.18 7.62 -17.52
N LEU A 199 -12.93 7.15 -17.57
CA LEU A 199 -12.56 5.90 -18.23
C LEU A 199 -12.18 4.87 -17.17
N ILE A 200 -12.92 3.75 -17.16
CA ILE A 200 -12.72 2.64 -16.23
C ILE A 200 -12.00 1.51 -16.97
N VAL A 201 -10.87 1.04 -16.44
CA VAL A 201 -10.04 0.01 -17.07
C VAL A 201 -10.23 -1.32 -16.36
N GLY A 202 -11.03 -2.20 -16.95
CA GLY A 202 -11.38 -3.53 -16.45
C GLY A 202 -12.88 -3.68 -16.14
N ALA A 203 -13.51 -4.70 -16.72
CA ALA A 203 -14.93 -5.04 -16.54
C ALA A 203 -15.15 -6.24 -15.61
N GLY A 204 -14.30 -6.37 -14.58
CA GLY A 204 -14.52 -7.28 -13.45
C GLY A 204 -15.36 -6.61 -12.35
N GLN A 205 -15.44 -7.23 -11.16
CA GLN A 205 -16.27 -6.72 -10.06
C GLN A 205 -15.98 -5.26 -9.68
N ALA A 206 -14.72 -4.81 -9.75
CA ALA A 206 -14.32 -3.45 -9.41
C ALA A 206 -14.92 -2.43 -10.40
N GLY A 207 -14.71 -2.64 -11.70
CA GLY A 207 -15.18 -1.71 -12.72
C GLY A 207 -16.69 -1.70 -12.90
N LEU A 208 -17.35 -2.84 -12.74
CA LEU A 208 -18.81 -2.93 -12.81
C LEU A 208 -19.49 -2.23 -11.63
N ASN A 209 -18.99 -2.42 -10.39
CA ASN A 209 -19.48 -1.66 -9.24
C ASN A 209 -19.25 -0.16 -9.42
N MET A 210 -18.06 0.26 -9.89
CA MET A 210 -17.80 1.68 -10.16
C MET A 210 -18.72 2.26 -11.23
N GLY A 211 -18.91 1.55 -12.35
CA GLY A 211 -19.83 1.97 -13.40
C GLY A 211 -21.24 2.18 -12.84
N ALA A 212 -21.75 1.22 -12.06
CA ALA A 212 -23.07 1.33 -11.45
C ALA A 212 -23.20 2.54 -10.50
N ARG A 213 -22.20 2.78 -9.64
CA ARG A 213 -22.19 3.95 -8.74
C ARG A 213 -22.14 5.27 -9.50
N LEU A 214 -21.26 5.38 -10.50
CA LEU A 214 -21.14 6.59 -11.32
C LEU A 214 -22.38 6.85 -12.17
N ASN A 215 -22.99 5.80 -12.72
CA ASN A 215 -24.26 5.90 -13.44
C ASN A 215 -25.36 6.49 -12.55
N SER A 216 -25.49 5.96 -11.32
CA SER A 216 -26.49 6.42 -10.34
C SER A 216 -26.28 7.89 -9.94
N LEU A 217 -25.04 8.36 -9.93
CA LEU A 217 -24.68 9.76 -9.64
C LEU A 217 -24.68 10.67 -10.88
N GLY A 218 -25.09 10.17 -12.04
CA GLY A 218 -25.16 10.92 -13.29
C GLY A 218 -23.80 11.31 -13.86
N ILE A 219 -22.74 10.52 -13.60
CA ILE A 219 -21.41 10.74 -14.16
C ILE A 219 -21.19 9.85 -15.38
N SER A 220 -20.99 10.47 -16.55
CA SER A 220 -20.71 9.76 -17.80
C SER A 220 -19.41 8.95 -17.70
N HIS A 221 -19.48 7.67 -18.06
CA HIS A 221 -18.38 6.73 -17.90
C HIS A 221 -18.36 5.67 -19.01
N LEU A 222 -17.15 5.26 -19.37
CA LEU A 222 -16.89 4.15 -20.27
C LEU A 222 -16.01 3.11 -19.59
N ILE A 223 -16.43 1.85 -19.61
CA ILE A 223 -15.63 0.71 -19.15
C ILE A 223 -14.99 0.05 -20.37
N VAL A 224 -13.68 -0.22 -20.30
CA VAL A 224 -12.95 -0.98 -21.32
C VAL A 224 -12.38 -2.26 -20.73
N ASP A 225 -12.49 -3.38 -21.44
CA ASP A 225 -11.86 -4.65 -21.07
C ASP A 225 -11.25 -5.32 -22.29
N ARG A 226 -10.08 -5.94 -22.10
CA ARG A 226 -9.36 -6.63 -23.18
C ARG A 226 -9.95 -7.99 -23.51
N ASN A 227 -10.71 -8.58 -22.59
CA ASN A 227 -11.32 -9.88 -22.80
C ASN A 227 -12.46 -9.80 -23.82
N GLU A 228 -12.85 -10.97 -24.32
CA GLU A 228 -13.91 -11.12 -25.30
C GLU A 228 -15.29 -10.92 -24.69
N ARG A 229 -15.51 -11.48 -23.50
CA ARG A 229 -16.77 -11.32 -22.75
C ARG A 229 -16.53 -10.72 -21.38
N ILE A 230 -17.56 -10.04 -20.88
CA ILE A 230 -17.61 -9.63 -19.48
C ILE A 230 -17.56 -10.89 -18.61
N GLY A 231 -16.82 -10.81 -17.49
CA GLY A 231 -16.61 -11.93 -16.58
C GLY A 231 -15.56 -12.96 -17.03
N ASP A 232 -14.92 -12.81 -18.19
CA ASP A 232 -13.87 -13.74 -18.64
C ASP A 232 -12.65 -13.79 -17.72
N ASN A 233 -12.42 -12.74 -16.94
CA ASN A 233 -11.41 -12.73 -15.88
C ASN A 233 -11.67 -13.80 -14.81
N TRP A 234 -12.93 -14.25 -14.65
CA TRP A 234 -13.32 -15.40 -13.85
C TRP A 234 -13.49 -16.66 -14.69
N ARG A 235 -14.21 -16.59 -15.81
CA ARG A 235 -14.53 -17.74 -16.67
C ARG A 235 -13.29 -18.52 -17.13
N LYS A 236 -12.19 -17.81 -17.41
CA LYS A 236 -10.91 -18.38 -17.90
C LYS A 236 -10.00 -18.91 -16.78
N ARG A 237 -10.41 -18.85 -15.51
CA ARG A 237 -9.67 -19.42 -14.37
C ARG A 237 -9.87 -20.94 -14.30
N TYR A 238 -9.09 -21.60 -13.44
CA TYR A 238 -9.12 -23.05 -13.24
C TYR A 238 -10.51 -23.55 -12.85
N ARG A 239 -10.85 -24.77 -13.29
CA ARG A 239 -12.19 -25.36 -13.24
C ARG A 239 -12.84 -25.36 -11.85
N THR A 240 -12.07 -25.61 -10.80
CA THR A 240 -12.58 -25.79 -9.42
C THR A 240 -12.79 -24.49 -8.65
N LEU A 241 -12.51 -23.33 -9.25
CA LEU A 241 -12.64 -22.05 -8.54
C LEU A 241 -14.09 -21.74 -8.14
N VAL A 242 -14.28 -21.54 -6.85
CA VAL A 242 -15.47 -20.98 -6.20
C VAL A 242 -15.07 -19.74 -5.39
N THR A 243 -16.03 -18.90 -4.99
CA THR A 243 -15.75 -17.84 -4.01
C THR A 243 -15.36 -18.47 -2.66
N HIS A 244 -14.46 -17.81 -1.92
CA HIS A 244 -14.10 -18.23 -0.57
C HIS A 244 -14.97 -17.59 0.51
N ASP A 245 -15.72 -16.56 0.12
CA ASP A 245 -16.61 -15.81 0.99
C ASP A 245 -18.08 -16.18 0.73
N PRO A 246 -18.95 -16.05 1.73
CA PRO A 246 -20.39 -16.32 1.63
C PRO A 246 -21.11 -15.43 0.60
N ALA A 247 -22.28 -15.88 0.12
CA ALA A 247 -23.05 -15.22 -0.93
C ALA A 247 -23.46 -13.79 -0.54
N GLU A 248 -23.88 -13.59 0.72
CA GLU A 248 -24.30 -12.30 1.28
C GLU A 248 -23.15 -11.31 1.34
N PHE A 249 -21.93 -11.78 1.66
CA PHE A 249 -20.74 -10.93 1.67
C PHE A 249 -20.33 -10.54 0.24
N THR A 250 -20.65 -11.35 -0.75
CA THR A 250 -20.17 -11.20 -2.13
C THR A 250 -21.14 -10.47 -3.07
N HIS A 251 -22.28 -9.98 -2.57
CA HIS A 251 -23.22 -9.17 -3.34
C HIS A 251 -22.56 -7.98 -4.07
N MET A 252 -23.18 -7.54 -5.17
CA MET A 252 -22.75 -6.32 -5.88
C MET A 252 -23.62 -5.13 -5.47
N ALA A 253 -23.16 -3.91 -5.75
CA ALA A 253 -23.93 -2.70 -5.50
C ALA A 253 -25.32 -2.79 -6.17
N TYR A 254 -26.36 -2.43 -5.42
CA TYR A 254 -27.77 -2.37 -5.83
C TYR A 254 -28.48 -3.71 -6.10
N LEU A 255 -27.76 -4.77 -6.45
CA LEU A 255 -28.34 -6.06 -6.82
C LEU A 255 -27.70 -7.20 -6.00
N PRO A 256 -28.43 -7.76 -5.01
CA PRO A 256 -27.98 -8.95 -4.31
C PRO A 256 -28.01 -10.16 -5.24
N PHE A 257 -27.22 -11.18 -4.90
CA PHE A 257 -27.31 -12.47 -5.58
C PHE A 257 -28.66 -13.14 -5.26
N PRO A 258 -29.22 -13.93 -6.20
CA PRO A 258 -30.44 -14.69 -5.93
C PRO A 258 -30.28 -15.65 -4.75
N LYS A 259 -31.28 -15.70 -3.86
CA LYS A 259 -31.26 -16.49 -2.61
C LYS A 259 -31.13 -18.01 -2.80
N ASN A 260 -31.34 -18.54 -4.01
CA ASN A 260 -31.18 -19.96 -4.31
C ASN A 260 -29.76 -20.32 -4.79
N TRP A 261 -28.83 -19.37 -4.76
CA TRP A 261 -27.44 -19.60 -5.11
C TRP A 261 -26.70 -20.39 -4.03
N PRO A 262 -25.66 -21.14 -4.40
CA PRO A 262 -24.79 -21.75 -3.39
C PRO A 262 -24.07 -20.67 -2.58
N GLN A 263 -23.79 -20.98 -1.31
CA GLN A 263 -23.07 -20.09 -0.40
C GLN A 263 -21.71 -19.65 -0.96
N PHE A 264 -21.04 -20.57 -1.66
CA PHE A 264 -19.78 -20.34 -2.36
C PHE A 264 -20.03 -20.45 -3.86
N THR A 265 -19.91 -19.33 -4.57
CA THR A 265 -20.37 -19.20 -5.95
C THR A 265 -19.30 -19.68 -6.93
N PRO A 266 -19.59 -20.65 -7.83
CA PRO A 266 -18.67 -21.08 -8.88
C PRO A 266 -18.29 -19.97 -9.86
N LYS A 267 -17.05 -19.98 -10.36
CA LYS A 267 -16.50 -18.94 -11.26
C LYS A 267 -17.38 -18.64 -12.47
N ASP A 268 -18.00 -19.66 -13.07
CA ASP A 268 -18.76 -19.53 -14.32
C ASP A 268 -20.09 -18.82 -14.07
N LYS A 269 -20.76 -19.19 -12.96
CA LYS A 269 -22.00 -18.56 -12.51
C LYS A 269 -21.78 -17.08 -12.16
N LEU A 270 -20.67 -16.77 -11.50
CA LEU A 270 -20.29 -15.39 -11.21
C LEU A 270 -19.96 -14.60 -12.48
N ALA A 271 -19.27 -15.23 -13.45
CA ALA A 271 -18.94 -14.60 -14.72
C ALA A 271 -20.18 -14.23 -15.55
N ASP A 272 -21.18 -15.12 -15.60
CA ASP A 272 -22.44 -14.86 -16.29
C ASP A 272 -23.27 -13.79 -15.57
N TRP A 273 -23.20 -13.73 -14.24
CA TRP A 273 -23.79 -12.65 -13.48
C TRP A 273 -23.18 -11.29 -13.77
N PHE A 274 -21.87 -11.18 -13.97
CA PHE A 274 -21.26 -9.91 -14.37
C PHE A 274 -21.79 -9.38 -15.70
N GLU A 275 -22.00 -10.27 -16.67
CA GLU A 275 -22.57 -9.93 -17.97
C GLU A 275 -24.04 -9.48 -17.81
N ALA A 276 -24.85 -10.20 -17.03
CA ALA A 276 -26.22 -9.81 -16.71
C ALA A 276 -26.29 -8.49 -15.92
N TYR A 277 -25.41 -8.30 -14.94
CA TYR A 277 -25.32 -7.09 -14.12
C TYR A 277 -25.03 -5.86 -14.98
N ALA A 278 -24.08 -5.96 -15.90
CA ALA A 278 -23.76 -4.86 -16.83
C ALA A 278 -24.97 -4.48 -17.70
N MET A 279 -25.77 -5.46 -18.14
CA MET A 279 -27.00 -5.24 -18.89
C MET A 279 -28.08 -4.57 -18.03
N ILE A 280 -28.37 -5.13 -16.84
CA ILE A 280 -29.43 -4.65 -15.93
C ILE A 280 -29.14 -3.24 -15.44
N MET A 281 -27.87 -2.94 -15.15
CA MET A 281 -27.43 -1.62 -14.66
C MET A 281 -27.12 -0.63 -15.79
N GLU A 282 -27.40 -0.99 -17.05
CA GLU A 282 -27.19 -0.17 -18.25
C GLU A 282 -25.75 0.37 -18.40
N LEU A 283 -24.74 -0.46 -18.10
CA LEU A 283 -23.34 -0.04 -18.12
C LEU A 283 -22.75 -0.01 -19.54
N ASN A 284 -21.93 1.01 -19.82
CA ASN A 284 -21.22 1.15 -21.09
C ASN A 284 -19.91 0.37 -21.07
N VAL A 285 -19.86 -0.77 -21.76
CA VAL A 285 -18.68 -1.64 -21.77
C VAL A 285 -18.19 -1.89 -23.19
N TRP A 286 -16.92 -1.60 -23.45
CA TRP A 286 -16.19 -2.03 -24.65
C TRP A 286 -15.28 -3.20 -24.31
N VAL A 287 -15.69 -4.40 -24.73
CA VAL A 287 -14.85 -5.59 -24.75
C VAL A 287 -13.86 -5.55 -25.91
N HIS A 288 -12.90 -6.48 -25.94
CA HIS A 288 -11.78 -6.52 -26.90
C HIS A 288 -11.03 -5.17 -27.01
N THR A 289 -10.94 -4.43 -25.92
CA THR A 289 -10.40 -3.07 -25.93
C THR A 289 -9.22 -2.97 -24.97
N SER A 290 -8.07 -2.57 -25.49
CA SER A 290 -6.84 -2.39 -24.70
C SER A 290 -6.31 -0.97 -24.84
N ILE A 291 -5.68 -0.46 -23.79
CA ILE A 291 -4.98 0.83 -23.84
C ILE A 291 -3.66 0.65 -24.59
N LYS A 292 -3.43 1.50 -25.59
CA LYS A 292 -2.17 1.61 -26.33
C LYS A 292 -1.23 2.62 -25.69
N SER A 293 -1.78 3.77 -25.30
CA SER A 293 -1.03 4.86 -24.65
C SER A 293 -1.97 5.76 -23.87
N ALA A 294 -1.45 6.41 -22.83
CA ALA A 294 -2.13 7.46 -22.10
C ALA A 294 -1.14 8.56 -21.72
N ASP A 295 -1.57 9.82 -21.82
CA ASP A 295 -0.84 10.97 -21.28
C ASP A 295 -1.81 11.86 -20.52
N TYR A 296 -1.31 12.56 -19.50
CA TYR A 296 -2.09 13.51 -18.72
C TYR A 296 -1.54 14.92 -18.91
N ASP A 297 -2.43 15.84 -19.26
CA ASP A 297 -2.14 17.26 -19.35
C ASP A 297 -2.48 17.93 -18.02
N ASP A 298 -1.46 18.34 -17.27
CA ASP A 298 -1.61 19.00 -15.97
C ASP A 298 -2.27 20.40 -16.08
N ALA A 299 -2.15 21.08 -17.22
CA ALA A 299 -2.76 22.40 -17.42
C ALA A 299 -4.26 22.28 -17.76
N GLN A 300 -4.61 21.30 -18.59
CA GLN A 300 -6.01 21.02 -18.97
C GLN A 300 -6.74 20.12 -17.95
N LYS A 301 -5.99 19.49 -17.03
CA LYS A 301 -6.48 18.49 -16.07
C LYS A 301 -7.24 17.35 -16.74
N GLN A 302 -6.74 16.89 -17.88
CA GLN A 302 -7.42 15.94 -18.74
C GLN A 302 -6.45 14.87 -19.27
N TRP A 303 -6.96 13.66 -19.42
CA TRP A 303 -6.24 12.58 -20.06
C TRP A 303 -6.39 12.63 -21.58
N THR A 304 -5.40 12.14 -22.30
CA THR A 304 -5.53 11.67 -23.68
C THR A 304 -5.19 10.19 -23.70
N VAL A 305 -6.19 9.32 -23.91
CA VAL A 305 -6.03 7.87 -23.90
C VAL A 305 -6.32 7.31 -25.28
N VAL A 306 -5.36 6.61 -25.86
CA VAL A 306 -5.55 5.87 -27.12
C VAL A 306 -5.85 4.42 -26.77
N VAL A 307 -7.02 3.95 -27.21
CA VAL A 307 -7.45 2.55 -27.08
C VAL A 307 -7.46 1.88 -28.45
N VAL A 308 -7.17 0.58 -28.46
CA VAL A 308 -7.28 -0.30 -29.63
C VAL A 308 -8.46 -1.24 -29.42
N ARG A 309 -9.39 -1.28 -30.37
CA ARG A 309 -10.56 -2.16 -30.39
C ARG A 309 -10.21 -3.52 -31.01
N GLY A 310 -11.13 -4.49 -30.92
CA GLY A 310 -10.91 -5.86 -31.40
C GLY A 310 -10.70 -5.98 -32.92
N ASP A 311 -11.19 -5.01 -33.68
CA ASP A 311 -10.97 -4.89 -35.14
C ASP A 311 -9.64 -4.19 -35.49
N GLY A 312 -8.84 -3.82 -34.49
CA GLY A 312 -7.59 -3.08 -34.64
C GLY A 312 -7.78 -1.57 -34.81
N SER A 313 -9.02 -1.06 -34.83
CA SER A 313 -9.27 0.39 -34.91
C SER A 313 -8.82 1.11 -33.64
N GLU A 314 -8.34 2.33 -33.80
CA GLU A 314 -7.90 3.18 -32.69
C GLU A 314 -8.93 4.26 -32.40
N ARG A 315 -9.20 4.49 -31.12
CA ARG A 315 -10.03 5.58 -30.60
C ARG A 315 -9.22 6.38 -29.61
N THR A 316 -9.20 7.70 -29.75
CA THR A 316 -8.68 8.61 -28.73
C THR A 316 -9.85 9.07 -27.86
N LEU A 317 -9.71 8.92 -26.56
CA LEU A 317 -10.67 9.33 -25.53
C LEU A 317 -10.04 10.41 -24.65
N ARG A 318 -10.84 11.35 -24.16
CA ARG A 318 -10.37 12.47 -23.32
C ARG A 318 -11.07 12.59 -21.97
N PRO A 319 -10.97 11.58 -21.10
CA PRO A 319 -11.59 11.64 -19.78
C PRO A 319 -10.85 12.57 -18.83
N ARG A 320 -11.55 13.11 -17.82
CA ARG A 320 -10.93 13.79 -16.68
C ARG A 320 -10.39 12.81 -15.65
N HIS A 321 -11.07 11.67 -15.50
CA HIS A 321 -10.67 10.62 -14.57
C HIS A 321 -10.38 9.30 -15.26
N LEU A 322 -9.30 8.63 -14.84
CA LEU A 322 -8.93 7.28 -15.23
C LEU A 322 -8.96 6.39 -13.98
N ILE A 323 -9.84 5.40 -13.96
CA ILE A 323 -10.05 4.49 -12.83
C ILE A 323 -9.48 3.12 -13.19
N TRP A 324 -8.46 2.71 -12.44
CA TRP A 324 -7.70 1.49 -12.67
C TRP A 324 -8.31 0.30 -11.92
N CYS A 325 -9.12 -0.48 -12.64
CA CYS A 325 -9.92 -1.60 -12.11
C CYS A 325 -9.36 -2.98 -12.49
N THR A 326 -8.03 -3.15 -12.52
CA THR A 326 -7.40 -4.38 -13.03
C THR A 326 -7.29 -5.51 -11.99
N GLY A 327 -8.08 -5.47 -10.91
CA GLY A 327 -8.15 -6.50 -9.88
C GLY A 327 -7.49 -6.08 -8.55
N HIS A 328 -6.96 -7.05 -7.81
CA HIS A 328 -6.30 -6.84 -6.51
C HIS A 328 -4.77 -6.74 -6.62
N SER A 329 -4.17 -7.25 -7.69
CA SER A 329 -2.71 -7.37 -7.80
C SER A 329 -2.18 -6.90 -9.14
N GLY A 330 -0.88 -6.61 -9.19
CA GLY A 330 -0.17 -6.20 -10.38
C GLY A 330 0.36 -7.36 -11.22
N GLU A 331 1.56 -7.19 -11.78
CA GLU A 331 2.18 -8.20 -12.65
C GLU A 331 2.63 -9.44 -11.86
N PRO A 332 2.57 -10.64 -12.46
CA PRO A 332 3.09 -11.87 -11.86
C PRO A 332 4.56 -11.76 -11.43
N LEU A 333 4.89 -12.24 -10.22
CA LEU A 333 6.26 -12.35 -9.76
C LEU A 333 6.85 -13.67 -10.27
N VAL A 334 7.55 -13.62 -11.40
CA VAL A 334 8.16 -14.81 -12.02
C VAL A 334 9.68 -14.81 -11.77
N PRO A 335 10.19 -15.53 -10.74
CA PRO A 335 11.62 -15.64 -10.53
C PRO A 335 12.29 -16.45 -11.64
N SER A 336 13.56 -16.16 -11.90
CA SER A 336 14.43 -16.94 -12.79
C SER A 336 15.54 -17.58 -11.99
N PHE A 337 15.92 -18.81 -12.36
CA PHE A 337 16.92 -19.59 -11.64
C PHE A 337 18.06 -20.02 -12.57
N GLU A 338 19.24 -20.25 -12.00
CA GLU A 338 20.38 -20.79 -12.75
C GLU A 338 20.06 -22.16 -13.35
N ASN A 339 20.55 -22.42 -14.57
CA ASN A 339 20.33 -23.65 -15.35
C ASN A 339 18.87 -24.01 -15.64
N GLN A 340 17.91 -23.10 -15.43
CA GLN A 340 16.49 -23.36 -15.68
C GLN A 340 16.20 -23.76 -17.15
N SER A 341 16.98 -23.27 -18.11
CA SER A 341 16.86 -23.64 -19.53
C SER A 341 17.34 -25.06 -19.85
N GLN A 342 18.08 -25.71 -18.94
CA GLN A 342 18.55 -27.09 -19.09
C GLN A 342 17.53 -28.12 -18.59
N PHE A 343 16.53 -27.67 -17.83
CA PHE A 343 15.48 -28.53 -17.30
C PHE A 343 14.63 -29.09 -18.46
N LYS A 344 14.55 -30.42 -18.54
CA LYS A 344 13.82 -31.13 -19.60
C LYS A 344 12.31 -31.18 -19.37
N GLY A 345 11.86 -30.85 -18.16
CA GLY A 345 10.45 -30.76 -17.80
C GLY A 345 9.83 -29.40 -18.14
N THR A 346 8.62 -29.15 -17.63
CA THR A 346 7.88 -27.90 -17.87
C THR A 346 7.99 -26.96 -16.68
N VAL A 347 8.29 -25.68 -16.91
CA VAL A 347 8.24 -24.63 -15.88
C VAL A 347 7.30 -23.51 -16.32
N TYR A 348 6.36 -23.12 -15.45
CA TYR A 348 5.46 -22.01 -15.72
C TYR A 348 4.96 -21.34 -14.43
N HIS A 349 4.47 -20.11 -14.53
CA HIS A 349 3.87 -19.39 -13.38
C HIS A 349 2.41 -19.81 -13.18
N GLY A 350 1.94 -19.87 -11.94
CA GLY A 350 0.57 -20.32 -11.61
C GLY A 350 -0.55 -19.57 -12.32
N SER A 351 -0.30 -18.32 -12.76
CA SER A 351 -1.26 -17.55 -13.59
C SER A 351 -1.51 -18.15 -14.98
N GLN A 352 -0.66 -19.06 -15.45
CA GLN A 352 -0.79 -19.79 -16.72
C GLN A 352 -1.40 -21.19 -16.51
N HIS A 353 -1.66 -21.59 -15.27
CA HIS A 353 -2.30 -22.86 -14.97
C HIS A 353 -3.73 -22.87 -15.50
N THR A 354 -4.11 -23.96 -16.17
CA THR A 354 -5.46 -24.16 -16.72
C THR A 354 -6.15 -25.28 -15.95
N ASP A 355 -5.89 -26.53 -16.33
CA ASP A 355 -6.39 -27.71 -15.64
C ASP A 355 -5.43 -28.89 -15.88
N ALA A 356 -5.01 -29.56 -14.82
CA ALA A 356 -4.16 -30.74 -14.90
C ALA A 356 -4.84 -31.92 -15.62
N SER A 357 -6.18 -32.00 -15.62
CA SER A 357 -6.95 -33.07 -16.27
C SER A 357 -6.87 -33.06 -17.80
N HIS A 358 -6.46 -31.94 -18.40
CA HIS A 358 -6.22 -31.85 -19.84
C HIS A 358 -4.93 -32.54 -20.30
N TYR A 359 -4.10 -32.99 -19.36
CA TYR A 359 -2.80 -33.58 -19.65
C TYR A 359 -2.65 -34.93 -18.94
N ASN A 360 -1.87 -35.86 -19.51
CA ASN A 360 -1.49 -37.06 -18.78
C ASN A 360 -0.41 -36.71 -17.73
N VAL A 361 -0.86 -36.55 -16.48
CA VAL A 361 -0.02 -36.19 -15.32
C VAL A 361 0.10 -37.31 -14.29
N ALA A 362 -0.60 -38.43 -14.51
CA ALA A 362 -0.56 -39.58 -13.61
C ALA A 362 0.88 -40.10 -13.45
N GLY A 363 1.32 -40.25 -12.20
CA GLY A 363 2.68 -40.68 -11.86
C GLY A 363 3.78 -39.63 -12.05
N LYS A 364 3.50 -38.47 -12.68
CA LYS A 364 4.48 -37.38 -12.83
C LYS A 364 4.80 -36.73 -11.49
N LYS A 365 6.03 -36.28 -11.33
CA LYS A 365 6.49 -35.52 -10.16
C LYS A 365 6.27 -34.03 -10.41
N VAL A 366 5.42 -33.41 -9.60
CA VAL A 366 5.07 -31.99 -9.72
C VAL A 366 5.55 -31.25 -8.49
N VAL A 367 6.36 -30.21 -8.69
CA VAL A 367 6.78 -29.30 -7.63
C VAL A 367 6.03 -27.98 -7.74
N VAL A 368 5.27 -27.63 -6.71
CA VAL A 368 4.57 -26.35 -6.63
C VAL A 368 5.33 -25.42 -5.69
N VAL A 369 5.83 -24.30 -6.21
CA VAL A 369 6.66 -23.33 -5.48
C VAL A 369 5.79 -22.23 -4.89
N GLY A 370 5.52 -22.33 -3.59
CA GLY A 370 4.65 -21.40 -2.87
C GLY A 370 3.41 -22.07 -2.28
N THR A 371 2.99 -21.60 -1.11
CA THR A 371 1.89 -22.16 -0.31
C THR A 371 0.79 -21.13 -0.05
N GLY A 372 0.55 -20.18 -0.94
CA GLY A 372 -0.65 -19.33 -0.88
C GLY A 372 -1.88 -20.04 -1.44
N ASN A 373 -3.00 -19.32 -1.60
CA ASN A 373 -4.23 -19.85 -2.23
C ASN A 373 -3.96 -20.58 -3.55
N SER A 374 -3.36 -19.91 -4.54
CA SER A 374 -3.08 -20.54 -5.84
C SER A 374 -2.12 -21.74 -5.75
N GLY A 375 -1.23 -21.77 -4.76
CA GLY A 375 -0.33 -22.91 -4.57
C GLY A 375 -1.10 -24.16 -4.16
N HIS A 376 -2.02 -24.03 -3.21
CA HIS A 376 -2.87 -25.12 -2.73
C HIS A 376 -3.83 -25.61 -3.81
N ASP A 377 -4.54 -24.70 -4.49
CA ASP A 377 -5.51 -25.09 -5.53
C ASP A 377 -4.84 -25.86 -6.68
N ILE A 378 -3.66 -25.41 -7.12
CA ILE A 378 -2.89 -26.08 -8.17
C ILE A 378 -2.35 -27.43 -7.66
N ALA A 379 -1.86 -27.48 -6.41
CA ALA A 379 -1.37 -28.72 -5.82
C ALA A 379 -2.47 -29.77 -5.70
N GLN A 380 -3.66 -29.36 -5.24
CA GLN A 380 -4.84 -30.21 -5.18
C GLN A 380 -5.24 -30.71 -6.57
N ASN A 381 -5.33 -29.82 -7.56
CA ASN A 381 -5.71 -30.19 -8.93
C ASN A 381 -4.75 -31.23 -9.54
N TYR A 382 -3.43 -31.08 -9.36
CA TYR A 382 -2.47 -32.09 -9.80
C TYR A 382 -2.59 -33.42 -9.03
N CYS A 383 -2.79 -33.36 -7.71
CA CYS A 383 -2.92 -34.53 -6.87
C CYS A 383 -4.16 -35.36 -7.25
N GLU A 384 -5.29 -34.72 -7.49
CA GLU A 384 -6.55 -35.36 -7.91
C GLU A 384 -6.44 -36.03 -9.29
N ASN A 385 -5.52 -35.57 -10.13
CA ASN A 385 -5.22 -36.15 -11.44
C ASN A 385 -4.08 -37.18 -11.41
N GLY A 386 -3.69 -37.65 -10.22
CA GLY A 386 -2.75 -38.77 -10.03
C GLY A 386 -1.27 -38.39 -10.08
N ALA A 387 -0.92 -37.10 -10.05
CA ALA A 387 0.46 -36.66 -9.94
C ALA A 387 1.02 -36.82 -8.51
N GLN A 388 2.33 -37.01 -8.40
CA GLN A 388 3.05 -36.97 -7.13
C GLN A 388 3.45 -35.52 -6.83
N VAL A 389 2.72 -34.87 -5.94
CA VAL A 389 2.88 -33.43 -5.68
C VAL A 389 3.78 -33.18 -4.47
N THR A 390 4.72 -32.25 -4.61
CA THR A 390 5.51 -31.69 -3.51
C THR A 390 5.40 -30.17 -3.51
N MET A 391 4.88 -29.58 -2.44
CA MET A 391 4.85 -28.14 -2.24
C MET A 391 6.15 -27.65 -1.59
N LEU A 392 6.78 -26.64 -2.19
CA LEU A 392 7.92 -25.94 -1.61
C LEU A 392 7.44 -24.75 -0.77
N GLN A 393 7.72 -24.81 0.53
CA GLN A 393 7.30 -23.78 1.47
C GLN A 393 8.49 -22.96 1.97
N ARG A 394 8.51 -21.67 1.64
CA ARG A 394 9.57 -20.74 2.08
C ARG A 394 9.31 -20.15 3.47
N ARG A 395 8.10 -19.63 3.68
CA ARG A 395 7.62 -19.07 4.96
C ARG A 395 6.35 -19.80 5.37
N GLY A 396 5.97 -19.70 6.64
CA GLY A 396 4.69 -20.26 7.07
C GLY A 396 3.51 -19.60 6.36
N THR A 397 2.33 -20.19 6.50
CA THR A 397 1.09 -19.71 5.90
C THR A 397 -0.03 -19.82 6.91
N TYR A 398 -0.85 -18.77 7.02
CA TYR A 398 -2.08 -18.84 7.80
C TYR A 398 -3.08 -19.75 7.10
N VAL A 399 -3.63 -20.74 7.79
CA VAL A 399 -4.63 -21.65 7.23
C VAL A 399 -5.92 -21.50 8.03
N ILE A 400 -7.03 -21.39 7.33
CA ILE A 400 -8.39 -21.32 7.88
C ILE A 400 -9.33 -22.06 6.96
N THR A 401 -10.27 -22.85 7.47
CA THR A 401 -11.20 -23.60 6.60
C THR A 401 -12.43 -22.77 6.22
N VAL A 402 -12.97 -23.06 5.04
CA VAL A 402 -14.30 -22.55 4.67
C VAL A 402 -15.39 -23.12 5.58
N GLU A 403 -15.30 -24.41 5.93
CA GLU A 403 -16.32 -25.14 6.70
C GLU A 403 -16.56 -24.60 8.12
N LYS A 404 -15.51 -24.10 8.78
CA LYS A 404 -15.60 -23.58 10.14
C LYS A 404 -15.17 -22.12 10.22
N GLY A 405 -13.91 -21.84 9.95
CA GLY A 405 -13.32 -20.53 10.22
C GLY A 405 -13.96 -19.38 9.43
N ILE A 406 -14.28 -19.56 8.15
CA ILE A 406 -14.97 -18.52 7.37
C ILE A 406 -16.40 -18.27 7.87
N PHE A 407 -17.17 -19.32 8.18
CA PHE A 407 -18.50 -19.12 8.77
C PHE A 407 -18.43 -18.40 10.12
N MET A 408 -17.47 -18.77 10.97
CA MET A 408 -17.23 -18.06 12.24
C MET A 408 -16.86 -16.59 12.03
N MET A 409 -16.21 -16.24 10.91
CA MET A 409 -15.84 -14.85 10.59
C MET A 409 -17.06 -13.99 10.25
N HIS A 410 -18.08 -14.57 9.61
CA HIS A 410 -19.28 -13.86 9.17
C HIS A 410 -20.50 -14.04 10.09
N GLU A 411 -20.35 -14.81 11.17
CA GLU A 411 -21.41 -15.11 12.14
C GLU A 411 -22.07 -13.81 12.66
N GLY A 412 -23.39 -13.74 12.54
CA GLY A 412 -24.16 -12.58 12.97
C GLY A 412 -24.05 -11.35 12.05
N GLN A 413 -23.38 -11.43 10.91
CA GLN A 413 -23.29 -10.35 9.92
C GLN A 413 -23.74 -10.83 8.54
N HIS A 414 -22.84 -11.31 7.68
CA HIS A 414 -23.15 -11.66 6.30
C HIS A 414 -23.60 -13.12 6.18
N GLU A 415 -24.81 -13.38 6.66
CA GLU A 415 -25.49 -14.69 6.65
C GLU A 415 -27.00 -14.53 6.35
N ASP A 416 -27.71 -15.61 6.02
CA ASP A 416 -29.14 -15.61 5.63
C ASP A 416 -30.08 -14.90 6.62
N HIS A 417 -29.75 -14.94 7.92
CA HIS A 417 -30.52 -14.33 9.01
C HIS A 417 -29.80 -13.10 9.60
N GLY A 418 -28.79 -12.61 8.89
CA GLY A 418 -28.06 -11.41 9.22
C GLY A 418 -28.86 -10.12 9.06
N PRO A 419 -28.30 -8.99 9.51
CA PRO A 419 -28.84 -7.67 9.18
C PRO A 419 -28.75 -7.39 7.67
N PRO A 420 -29.42 -6.34 7.17
CA PRO A 420 -29.24 -5.89 5.79
C PRO A 420 -27.75 -5.72 5.42
N THR A 421 -27.37 -6.06 4.19
CA THR A 421 -25.97 -6.03 3.73
C THR A 421 -25.32 -4.68 3.97
N GLU A 422 -26.04 -3.58 3.77
CA GLU A 422 -25.54 -2.22 3.99
C GLU A 422 -25.22 -1.94 5.46
N GLU A 423 -26.00 -2.49 6.40
CA GLU A 423 -25.70 -2.38 7.83
C GLU A 423 -24.52 -3.28 8.20
N ALA A 424 -24.47 -4.50 7.68
CA ALA A 424 -23.34 -5.42 7.88
C ALA A 424 -22.02 -4.82 7.37
N ASP A 425 -22.04 -4.18 6.21
CA ASP A 425 -20.90 -3.47 5.62
C ASP A 425 -20.44 -2.30 6.50
N LEU A 426 -21.37 -1.56 7.10
CA LEU A 426 -21.05 -0.47 8.00
C LEU A 426 -20.28 -0.97 9.23
N LEU A 427 -20.73 -2.09 9.81
CA LEU A 427 -20.07 -2.70 10.97
C LEU A 427 -18.73 -3.34 10.59
N HIS A 428 -18.61 -3.91 9.39
CA HIS A 428 -17.36 -4.47 8.90
C HIS A 428 -16.26 -3.40 8.80
N GLU A 429 -16.61 -2.19 8.37
CA GLU A 429 -15.66 -1.10 8.14
C GLU A 429 -15.47 -0.15 9.32
N CYS A 430 -16.30 -0.22 10.37
CA CYS A 430 -16.34 0.86 11.35
C CYS A 430 -15.06 1.00 12.20
N LEU A 431 -14.39 -0.12 12.51
CA LEU A 431 -13.23 -0.08 13.41
C LEU A 431 -11.95 0.29 12.66
N PRO A 432 -11.04 1.07 13.27
CA PRO A 432 -9.67 1.21 12.78
C PRO A 432 -8.97 -0.12 12.57
N PHE A 433 -8.16 -0.28 11.52
CA PHE A 433 -7.44 -1.54 11.27
C PHE A 433 -6.57 -2.01 12.45
N PRO A 434 -5.84 -1.14 13.19
CA PRO A 434 -5.12 -1.59 14.40
C PRO A 434 -6.04 -2.24 15.44
N VAL A 435 -7.25 -1.71 15.63
CA VAL A 435 -8.26 -2.30 16.53
C VAL A 435 -8.79 -3.61 15.97
N GLN A 436 -9.09 -3.67 14.67
CA GLN A 436 -9.49 -4.91 14.01
C GLN A 436 -8.42 -6.00 14.14
N PHE A 437 -7.13 -5.66 14.04
CA PHE A 437 -6.04 -6.63 14.18
C PHE A 437 -5.92 -7.16 15.61
N ALA A 438 -6.11 -6.31 16.61
CA ALA A 438 -6.10 -6.72 18.01
C ALA A 438 -7.29 -7.65 18.34
N LEU A 439 -8.49 -7.34 17.84
CA LEU A 439 -9.64 -8.26 17.92
C LEU A 439 -9.42 -9.55 17.14
N GLY A 440 -8.74 -9.44 15.99
CA GLY A 440 -8.34 -10.55 15.15
C GLY A 440 -7.47 -11.59 15.85
N GLU A 441 -6.68 -11.20 16.86
CA GLU A 441 -5.93 -12.14 17.70
C GLU A 441 -6.85 -13.08 18.49
N HIS A 442 -7.91 -12.53 19.11
CA HIS A 442 -8.88 -13.32 19.86
C HIS A 442 -9.67 -14.25 18.94
N PHE A 443 -10.11 -13.73 17.80
CA PHE A 443 -10.79 -14.51 16.77
C PHE A 443 -9.91 -15.66 16.27
N THR A 444 -8.66 -15.36 15.93
CA THR A 444 -7.71 -16.34 15.41
C THR A 444 -7.46 -17.47 16.40
N ARG A 445 -7.35 -17.17 17.71
CA ARG A 445 -7.24 -18.20 18.76
C ARG A 445 -8.48 -19.09 18.83
N ARG A 446 -9.69 -18.52 18.74
CA ARG A 446 -10.95 -19.29 18.74
C ARG A 446 -11.04 -20.22 17.53
N VAL A 447 -10.71 -19.72 16.34
CA VAL A 447 -10.70 -20.53 15.11
C VAL A 447 -9.64 -21.63 15.19
N ALA A 448 -8.42 -21.30 15.63
CA ALA A 448 -7.35 -22.28 15.78
C ALA A 448 -7.73 -23.42 16.74
N HIS A 449 -8.47 -23.12 17.80
CA HIS A 449 -9.03 -24.14 18.69
C HIS A 449 -10.10 -24.99 17.99
N ALA A 450 -11.02 -24.38 17.23
CA ALA A 450 -12.06 -25.09 16.50
C ALA A 450 -11.53 -25.99 15.36
N GLU A 451 -10.36 -25.65 14.82
CA GLU A 451 -9.68 -26.34 13.70
C GLU A 451 -8.42 -27.10 14.14
N GLN A 452 -8.23 -27.32 15.45
CA GLN A 452 -6.99 -27.85 16.02
C GLN A 452 -6.54 -29.18 15.39
N ASP A 453 -7.46 -30.08 15.08
CA ASP A 453 -7.15 -31.39 14.48
C ASP A 453 -6.50 -31.25 13.11
N LEU A 454 -7.04 -30.37 12.25
CA LEU A 454 -6.51 -30.12 10.91
C LEU A 454 -5.14 -29.43 11.01
N LEU A 455 -5.04 -28.39 11.83
CA LEU A 455 -3.80 -27.63 12.01
C LEU A 455 -2.67 -28.52 12.54
N SER A 456 -2.97 -29.38 13.54
CA SER A 456 -2.02 -30.37 14.04
C SER A 456 -1.62 -31.39 12.98
N GLY A 457 -2.56 -31.79 12.11
CA GLY A 457 -2.30 -32.66 10.97
C GLY A 457 -1.33 -32.04 9.95
N LEU A 458 -1.49 -30.75 9.65
CA LEU A 458 -0.59 -30.00 8.78
C LEU A 458 0.83 -29.91 9.36
N GLU A 459 0.96 -29.60 10.64
CA GLU A 459 2.27 -29.53 11.32
C GLU A 459 2.97 -30.89 11.32
N LYS A 460 2.23 -31.98 11.60
CA LYS A 460 2.76 -33.36 11.50
C LYS A 460 3.24 -33.71 10.09
N ALA A 461 2.58 -33.18 9.06
CA ALA A 461 3.00 -33.34 7.67
C ALA A 461 4.19 -32.44 7.26
N GLY A 462 4.74 -31.63 8.18
CA GLY A 462 5.88 -30.74 7.95
C GLY A 462 5.52 -29.39 7.33
N PHE A 463 4.23 -29.04 7.29
CA PHE A 463 3.77 -27.72 6.89
C PHE A 463 3.91 -26.74 8.06
N ALA A 464 4.56 -25.59 7.85
CA ALA A 464 4.61 -24.58 8.90
C ALA A 464 3.44 -23.60 8.77
N LEU A 465 2.75 -23.41 9.88
CA LEU A 465 1.71 -22.41 10.03
C LEU A 465 2.32 -21.05 10.36
N ASP A 466 1.62 -19.97 10.00
CA ASP A 466 1.97 -18.60 10.36
C ASP A 466 0.67 -17.88 10.74
N PHE A 467 0.51 -17.50 12.01
CA PHE A 467 -0.68 -16.81 12.50
C PHE A 467 -0.63 -15.29 12.28
N GLY A 468 0.39 -14.81 11.57
CA GLY A 468 0.62 -13.39 11.35
C GLY A 468 1.22 -12.69 12.57
N VAL A 469 1.53 -11.42 12.40
CA VAL A 469 2.08 -10.58 13.48
C VAL A 469 1.08 -10.53 14.64
N ASN A 470 1.54 -10.91 15.82
CA ASN A 470 0.75 -11.02 17.06
C ASN A 470 -0.50 -11.93 16.93
N GLY A 471 -0.51 -12.89 16.00
CA GLY A 471 -1.63 -13.80 15.83
C GLY A 471 -2.89 -13.19 15.20
N ALA A 472 -2.79 -12.03 14.54
CA ALA A 472 -3.94 -11.31 13.97
C ALA A 472 -4.59 -11.98 12.74
N GLY A 473 -4.04 -13.09 12.25
CA GLY A 473 -4.69 -13.98 11.28
C GLY A 473 -4.96 -13.38 9.89
N LEU A 474 -6.05 -13.86 9.26
CA LEU A 474 -6.40 -13.61 7.86
C LEU A 474 -6.57 -12.13 7.52
N GLY A 475 -7.38 -11.39 8.29
CA GLY A 475 -7.71 -10.00 7.98
C GLY A 475 -6.47 -9.12 7.84
N ARG A 476 -5.51 -9.28 8.76
CA ARG A 476 -4.23 -8.56 8.69
C ARG A 476 -3.36 -8.99 7.51
N ALA A 477 -3.27 -10.29 7.24
CA ALA A 477 -2.48 -10.80 6.12
C ALA A 477 -3.03 -10.32 4.76
N TYR A 478 -4.36 -10.22 4.64
CA TYR A 478 -5.02 -9.66 3.47
C TYR A 478 -4.68 -8.18 3.29
N MET A 479 -4.90 -7.34 4.31
CA MET A 479 -4.76 -5.89 4.20
C MET A 479 -3.31 -5.42 4.02
N THR A 480 -2.35 -6.07 4.68
CA THR A 480 -0.94 -5.64 4.68
C THR A 480 -0.11 -6.25 3.56
N ARG A 481 -0.50 -7.43 3.05
CA ARG A 481 0.31 -8.18 2.08
C ARG A 481 -0.46 -8.70 0.86
N GLY A 482 -1.78 -8.80 0.93
CA GLY A 482 -2.58 -9.45 -0.12
C GLY A 482 -2.25 -10.94 -0.30
N GLY A 483 -1.72 -11.60 0.74
CA GLY A 483 -1.30 -12.99 0.67
C GLY A 483 -0.55 -13.48 1.91
N GLY A 484 -0.04 -14.71 1.87
CA GLY A 484 0.53 -15.38 3.05
C GLY A 484 -0.49 -16.15 3.89
N TYR A 485 -1.71 -16.28 3.37
CA TYR A 485 -2.77 -17.10 3.91
C TYR A 485 -3.30 -18.07 2.85
N TYR A 486 -4.03 -19.08 3.30
CA TYR A 486 -4.82 -20.00 2.51
C TYR A 486 -6.17 -20.22 3.17
N ILE A 487 -7.24 -20.03 2.41
CA ILE A 487 -8.59 -20.42 2.81
C ILE A 487 -8.83 -21.83 2.27
N ASP A 488 -8.90 -22.80 3.16
CA ASP A 488 -8.96 -24.21 2.80
C ASP A 488 -10.33 -24.64 2.27
N VAL A 489 -10.30 -25.16 1.05
CA VAL A 489 -11.42 -25.77 0.32
C VAL A 489 -11.20 -27.26 0.05
N GLY A 490 -10.18 -27.89 0.65
CA GLY A 490 -9.94 -29.34 0.56
C GLY A 490 -8.49 -29.77 0.37
N CYS A 491 -7.56 -28.85 0.09
CA CYS A 491 -6.15 -29.19 -0.07
C CYS A 491 -5.47 -29.55 1.26
N SER A 492 -5.83 -28.90 2.38
CA SER A 492 -5.17 -29.13 3.67
C SER A 492 -5.30 -30.58 4.17
N PRO A 493 -6.47 -31.26 4.05
CA PRO A 493 -6.58 -32.69 4.32
C PRO A 493 -5.64 -33.58 3.47
N LEU A 494 -5.38 -33.22 2.22
CA LEU A 494 -4.44 -33.96 1.35
C LEU A 494 -2.99 -33.81 1.82
N ILE A 495 -2.63 -32.65 2.37
CA ILE A 495 -1.34 -32.42 3.00
C ILE A 495 -1.24 -33.21 4.31
N ALA A 496 -2.24 -33.07 5.20
CA ALA A 496 -2.27 -33.73 6.50
C ALA A 496 -2.20 -35.27 6.40
N SER A 497 -2.81 -35.85 5.34
CA SER A 497 -2.75 -37.29 5.06
C SER A 497 -1.48 -37.74 4.31
N GLY A 498 -0.61 -36.82 3.92
CA GLY A 498 0.64 -37.10 3.20
C GLY A 498 0.49 -37.40 1.70
N LYS A 499 -0.72 -37.24 1.14
CA LYS A 499 -0.95 -37.37 -0.32
C LYS A 499 -0.24 -36.25 -1.10
N ILE A 500 -0.22 -35.05 -0.53
CA ILE A 500 0.62 -33.94 -0.99
C ILE A 500 1.76 -33.78 0.01
N LYS A 501 3.01 -33.85 -0.48
CA LYS A 501 4.19 -33.68 0.36
C LYS A 501 4.53 -32.20 0.51
N VAL A 502 5.12 -31.82 1.63
CA VAL A 502 5.64 -30.46 1.85
C VAL A 502 7.14 -30.54 2.11
N LYS A 503 7.90 -29.68 1.45
CA LYS A 503 9.33 -29.51 1.68
C LYS A 503 9.62 -28.06 2.06
N ARG A 504 10.06 -27.87 3.30
CA ARG A 504 10.52 -26.57 3.82
C ARG A 504 11.80 -26.15 3.12
N SER A 505 11.84 -24.91 2.65
CA SER A 505 13.01 -24.31 2.02
C SER A 505 13.04 -22.80 2.27
N PRO A 506 13.46 -22.34 3.46
CA PRO A 506 13.50 -20.91 3.81
C PRO A 506 14.35 -20.06 2.86
N GLU A 507 15.45 -20.64 2.39
CA GLU A 507 16.42 -20.02 1.50
C GLU A 507 16.06 -20.18 0.00
N GLY A 508 15.07 -21.02 -0.30
CA GLY A 508 14.53 -21.25 -1.64
C GLY A 508 15.40 -22.12 -2.55
N ILE A 509 15.14 -22.00 -3.85
CA ILE A 509 15.80 -22.76 -4.91
C ILE A 509 17.18 -22.15 -5.21
N SER A 510 18.19 -23.00 -5.36
CA SER A 510 19.54 -22.63 -5.80
C SER A 510 19.62 -22.58 -7.33
N HIS A 511 19.43 -23.73 -7.98
CA HIS A 511 19.52 -23.90 -9.43
C HIS A 511 18.69 -25.11 -9.89
N PHE A 512 18.47 -25.22 -11.20
CA PHE A 512 17.83 -26.36 -11.83
C PHE A 512 18.87 -27.38 -12.31
N THR A 513 18.43 -28.63 -12.43
CA THR A 513 19.16 -29.70 -13.13
C THR A 513 18.35 -30.14 -14.35
N GLU A 514 18.86 -31.06 -15.16
CA GLU A 514 18.10 -31.58 -16.30
C GLU A 514 16.78 -32.27 -15.91
N SER A 515 16.68 -32.81 -14.69
CA SER A 515 15.57 -33.65 -14.23
C SER A 515 14.92 -33.17 -12.92
N GLY A 516 15.21 -31.93 -12.49
CA GLY A 516 14.69 -31.40 -11.23
C GLY A 516 15.29 -30.06 -10.82
N LEU A 517 15.34 -29.83 -9.52
CA LEU A 517 15.88 -28.62 -8.91
C LEU A 517 16.66 -28.93 -7.62
N VAL A 518 17.64 -28.08 -7.32
CA VAL A 518 18.44 -28.14 -6.10
C VAL A 518 18.10 -26.94 -5.23
N LEU A 519 17.82 -27.19 -3.96
CA LEU A 519 17.53 -26.18 -2.95
C LEU A 519 18.83 -25.62 -2.39
N LYS A 520 18.78 -24.44 -1.77
CA LYS A 520 19.97 -23.81 -1.18
C LYS A 520 20.57 -24.57 0.01
N ASP A 521 19.81 -25.47 0.63
CA ASP A 521 20.31 -26.40 1.66
C ASP A 521 21.06 -27.61 1.08
N GLY A 522 21.21 -27.67 -0.25
CA GLY A 522 21.86 -28.76 -0.98
C GLY A 522 20.95 -29.93 -1.31
N SER A 523 19.72 -29.98 -0.79
CA SER A 523 18.78 -31.07 -1.11
C SER A 523 18.20 -30.93 -2.52
N ALA A 524 17.97 -32.06 -3.19
CA ALA A 524 17.47 -32.09 -4.57
C ALA A 524 16.05 -32.67 -4.65
N LEU A 525 15.23 -32.11 -5.54
CA LEU A 525 13.90 -32.61 -5.87
C LEU A 525 13.84 -32.93 -7.37
N SER A 526 13.50 -34.18 -7.69
CA SER A 526 13.18 -34.57 -9.07
C SER A 526 11.79 -34.08 -9.44
N ALA A 527 11.64 -33.52 -10.64
CA ALA A 527 10.39 -32.95 -11.12
C ALA A 527 10.24 -33.14 -12.64
N ASP A 528 9.03 -33.41 -13.09
CA ASP A 528 8.62 -33.33 -14.50
C ASP A 528 7.96 -31.97 -14.79
N VAL A 529 7.34 -31.38 -13.77
CA VAL A 529 6.69 -30.07 -13.84
C VAL A 529 7.04 -29.25 -12.60
N VAL A 530 7.39 -27.98 -12.80
CA VAL A 530 7.59 -27.00 -11.73
C VAL A 530 6.64 -25.82 -11.94
N VAL A 531 5.75 -25.59 -10.99
CA VAL A 531 4.80 -24.48 -11.02
C VAL A 531 5.26 -23.39 -10.07
N LEU A 532 5.52 -22.19 -10.58
CA LEU A 532 5.87 -21.03 -9.77
C LEU A 532 4.58 -20.35 -9.28
N ALA A 533 4.10 -20.72 -8.09
CA ALA A 533 2.97 -20.09 -7.41
C ALA A 533 3.46 -18.92 -6.51
N THR A 534 4.25 -18.03 -7.11
CA THR A 534 5.12 -17.07 -6.42
C THR A 534 4.51 -15.68 -6.20
N GLY A 535 3.21 -15.53 -6.48
CA GLY A 535 2.43 -14.32 -6.20
C GLY A 535 2.57 -13.23 -7.27
N TYR A 536 2.21 -12.01 -6.90
CA TYR A 536 2.10 -10.86 -7.80
C TYR A 536 2.69 -9.60 -7.13
N ASP A 537 3.11 -8.63 -7.93
CA ASP A 537 3.62 -7.32 -7.45
C ASP A 537 2.44 -6.36 -7.21
N ASN A 538 2.74 -5.14 -6.75
CA ASN A 538 1.76 -4.07 -6.57
C ASN A 538 1.11 -3.67 -7.90
N MET A 539 -0.17 -3.26 -7.89
CA MET A 539 -0.92 -2.81 -9.09
C MET A 539 -0.22 -1.71 -9.88
N ARG A 540 0.62 -0.91 -9.22
CA ARG A 540 1.50 0.09 -9.85
C ARG A 540 2.40 -0.49 -10.94
N THR A 541 2.77 -1.77 -10.87
CA THR A 541 3.56 -2.43 -11.92
C THR A 541 2.80 -2.59 -13.22
N THR A 542 1.50 -2.91 -13.15
CA THR A 542 0.62 -2.98 -14.32
C THR A 542 0.38 -1.58 -14.88
N VAL A 543 0.20 -0.57 -14.01
CA VAL A 543 0.14 0.84 -14.44
C VAL A 543 1.39 1.22 -15.21
N ARG A 544 2.59 0.90 -14.70
CA ARG A 544 3.85 1.19 -15.40
C ARG A 544 3.94 0.50 -16.76
N LYS A 545 3.50 -0.77 -16.83
CA LYS A 545 3.53 -1.54 -18.07
C LYS A 545 2.59 -0.99 -19.14
N VAL A 546 1.42 -0.50 -18.75
CA VAL A 546 0.36 -0.09 -19.69
C VAL A 546 0.36 1.42 -19.96
N LEU A 547 0.58 2.25 -18.93
CA LEU A 547 0.54 3.71 -19.01
C LEU A 547 1.93 4.36 -19.01
N GLY A 548 3.00 3.59 -18.78
CA GLY A 548 4.38 4.06 -18.81
C GLY A 548 4.89 4.65 -17.49
N ASP A 549 6.19 4.94 -17.46
CA ASP A 549 6.90 5.41 -16.27
C ASP A 549 6.40 6.79 -15.78
N ARG A 550 6.09 7.72 -16.69
CA ARG A 550 5.63 9.09 -16.35
C ARG A 550 4.39 9.09 -15.46
N VAL A 551 3.43 8.22 -15.75
CA VAL A 551 2.20 8.08 -14.95
C VAL A 551 2.51 7.30 -13.67
N ALA A 552 3.11 6.12 -13.80
CA ALA A 552 3.35 5.23 -12.66
C ALA A 552 4.28 5.83 -11.59
N ASP A 553 5.22 6.70 -11.95
CA ASP A 553 6.13 7.35 -11.01
C ASP A 553 5.42 8.34 -10.07
N ARG A 554 4.28 8.90 -10.48
CA ARG A 554 3.42 9.78 -9.68
C ARG A 554 2.45 9.02 -8.78
N CYS A 555 2.09 7.79 -9.13
CA CYS A 555 1.20 6.97 -8.32
C CYS A 555 1.91 6.41 -7.07
N ARG A 556 1.17 6.33 -5.95
CA ARG A 556 1.57 5.63 -4.72
C ARG A 556 1.22 4.14 -4.80
N ASP A 557 1.74 3.37 -3.85
CA ASP A 557 1.44 1.94 -3.72
C ASP A 557 0.04 1.76 -3.12
N VAL A 558 -0.69 0.73 -3.55
CA VAL A 558 -2.14 0.61 -3.25
C VAL A 558 -2.52 -0.07 -1.93
N TRP A 559 -1.72 -1.02 -1.44
CA TRP A 559 -2.02 -1.82 -0.24
C TRP A 559 -1.06 -1.48 0.91
N ASP A 560 -1.23 -2.16 2.04
CA ASP A 560 -0.58 -1.85 3.31
C ASP A 560 -1.09 -0.55 3.95
N LEU A 561 -0.70 -0.34 5.21
CA LEU A 561 -1.19 0.76 6.03
C LEU A 561 -0.22 1.95 6.06
N ASP A 562 -0.79 3.14 6.03
CA ASP A 562 -0.09 4.41 6.27
C ASP A 562 0.21 4.65 7.77
N GLU A 563 0.81 5.79 8.10
CA GLU A 563 1.18 6.13 9.48
C GLU A 563 0.00 6.25 10.45
N GLU A 564 -1.21 6.49 9.94
CA GLU A 564 -2.46 6.55 10.68
C GLU A 564 -3.12 5.17 10.83
N GLY A 565 -2.60 4.16 10.14
CA GLY A 565 -3.14 2.80 10.15
C GLY A 565 -4.28 2.62 9.14
N GLU A 566 -4.36 3.45 8.10
CA GLU A 566 -5.36 3.38 7.04
C GLU A 566 -4.74 2.81 5.75
N ILE A 567 -5.53 2.18 4.89
CA ILE A 567 -5.02 1.64 3.61
C ILE A 567 -4.47 2.78 2.75
N ASN A 568 -3.37 2.52 2.03
CA ASN A 568 -2.70 3.47 1.14
C ASN A 568 -3.59 3.91 -0.06
N ALA A 569 -3.11 3.85 -1.31
CA ALA A 569 -3.79 4.48 -2.44
C ALA A 569 -5.02 3.74 -2.97
N MET A 570 -5.42 2.61 -2.39
CA MET A 570 -6.63 1.91 -2.82
C MET A 570 -7.87 2.69 -2.40
N TRP A 571 -8.74 3.02 -3.36
CA TRP A 571 -10.01 3.77 -3.17
C TRP A 571 -9.86 5.24 -2.71
N ARG A 572 -8.62 5.69 -2.49
CA ARG A 572 -8.21 7.02 -2.02
C ARG A 572 -7.44 7.75 -3.14
N PRO A 573 -7.06 9.01 -2.94
CA PRO A 573 -6.21 9.73 -3.89
C PRO A 573 -4.94 8.93 -4.18
N SER A 574 -4.58 8.82 -5.46
CA SER A 574 -3.47 7.95 -5.87
C SER A 574 -2.09 8.61 -5.79
N GLY A 575 -2.03 9.92 -5.51
CA GLY A 575 -0.85 10.76 -5.72
C GLY A 575 -0.72 11.30 -7.15
N HIS A 576 -1.56 10.83 -8.09
CA HIS A 576 -1.66 11.38 -9.44
C HIS A 576 -3.07 11.98 -9.66
N PRO A 577 -3.17 13.28 -10.00
CA PRO A 577 -4.45 13.93 -10.34
C PRO A 577 -5.22 13.18 -11.43
N GLY A 578 -6.53 13.05 -11.26
CA GLY A 578 -7.40 12.36 -12.20
C GLY A 578 -7.11 10.85 -12.35
N PHE A 579 -6.29 10.23 -11.51
CA PHE A 579 -6.04 8.79 -11.51
C PHE A 579 -6.49 8.14 -10.21
N TRP A 580 -7.18 7.01 -10.29
CA TRP A 580 -7.73 6.30 -9.14
C TRP A 580 -7.46 4.80 -9.21
N TYR A 581 -7.25 4.16 -8.07
CA TYR A 581 -7.22 2.70 -7.97
C TYR A 581 -8.52 2.17 -7.37
N MET A 582 -9.03 1.10 -7.96
CA MET A 582 -10.20 0.40 -7.47
C MET A 582 -10.00 -1.11 -7.61
N GLY A 583 -10.12 -1.84 -6.50
CA GLY A 583 -9.85 -3.27 -6.46
C GLY A 583 -10.27 -3.90 -5.14
N GLY A 584 -9.93 -5.18 -4.98
CA GLY A 584 -10.28 -6.01 -3.82
C GLY A 584 -11.17 -7.20 -4.15
N ASN A 585 -11.67 -7.87 -3.11
CA ASN A 585 -12.73 -8.86 -3.26
C ASN A 585 -14.09 -8.18 -3.58
N LEU A 586 -15.14 -8.98 -3.75
CA LEU A 586 -16.47 -8.47 -4.12
C LEU A 586 -17.04 -7.48 -3.08
N ALA A 587 -16.91 -7.78 -1.79
CA ALA A 587 -17.37 -6.91 -0.71
C ALA A 587 -16.68 -5.55 -0.74
N LEU A 588 -15.34 -5.54 -0.74
CA LEU A 588 -14.57 -4.28 -0.79
C LEU A 588 -14.90 -3.49 -2.06
N CYS A 589 -15.11 -4.15 -3.19
CA CYS A 589 -15.53 -3.48 -4.41
C CYS A 589 -16.93 -2.84 -4.28
N ARG A 590 -17.89 -3.52 -3.64
CA ARG A 590 -19.23 -2.99 -3.37
C ARG A 590 -19.19 -1.79 -2.42
N ILE A 591 -18.45 -1.91 -1.32
CA ILE A 591 -18.36 -0.91 -0.26
C ILE A 591 -17.63 0.34 -0.77
N TYR A 592 -16.39 0.19 -1.21
CA TYR A 592 -15.51 1.31 -1.51
C TYR A 592 -15.79 1.99 -2.85
N SER A 593 -16.55 1.34 -3.75
CA SER A 593 -17.01 2.01 -4.97
C SER A 593 -17.90 3.21 -4.66
N LYS A 594 -18.67 3.17 -3.57
CA LYS A 594 -19.48 4.30 -3.12
C LYS A 594 -18.58 5.49 -2.76
N PHE A 595 -17.60 5.28 -1.89
CA PHE A 595 -16.70 6.35 -1.45
C PHE A 595 -15.89 6.95 -2.60
N LEU A 596 -15.39 6.12 -3.51
CA LEU A 596 -14.67 6.61 -4.69
C LEU A 596 -15.60 7.39 -5.64
N ALA A 597 -16.82 6.92 -5.86
CA ALA A 597 -17.80 7.62 -6.69
C ALA A 597 -18.22 8.97 -6.07
N LEU A 598 -18.37 9.06 -4.75
CA LEU A 598 -18.67 10.30 -4.04
C LEU A 598 -17.52 11.32 -4.18
N GLN A 599 -16.26 10.89 -4.05
CA GLN A 599 -15.10 11.76 -4.28
C GLN A 599 -15.09 12.31 -5.72
N ILE A 600 -15.30 11.45 -6.71
CA ILE A 600 -15.38 11.88 -8.12
C ILE A 600 -16.55 12.85 -8.33
N LYS A 601 -17.73 12.51 -7.80
CA LYS A 601 -18.91 13.39 -7.91
C LYS A 601 -18.67 14.74 -7.24
N ALA A 602 -17.97 14.79 -6.11
CA ALA A 602 -17.65 16.04 -5.43
C ALA A 602 -16.71 16.93 -6.27
N ILE A 603 -15.74 16.35 -6.96
CA ILE A 603 -14.89 17.08 -7.92
C ILE A 603 -15.73 17.64 -9.06
N GLU A 604 -16.55 16.78 -9.66
CA GLU A 604 -17.39 17.12 -10.82
C GLU A 604 -18.47 18.15 -10.50
N ALA A 605 -18.97 18.16 -9.26
CA ALA A 605 -19.91 19.15 -8.75
C ALA A 605 -19.23 20.44 -8.25
N GLY A 606 -17.88 20.51 -8.24
CA GLY A 606 -17.14 21.67 -7.75
C GLY A 606 -17.17 21.86 -6.23
N LEU A 607 -17.55 20.83 -5.46
CA LEU A 607 -17.54 20.85 -3.99
C LEU A 607 -16.12 20.83 -3.42
N VAL A 608 -15.16 20.31 -4.20
CA VAL A 608 -13.74 20.25 -3.88
C VAL A 608 -12.93 20.14 -5.18
N SER A 609 -11.72 20.70 -5.22
CA SER A 609 -10.82 20.50 -6.36
C SER A 609 -10.00 19.21 -6.21
N ASP A 610 -9.57 18.64 -7.33
CA ASP A 610 -8.67 17.48 -7.30
C ASP A 610 -7.37 17.79 -6.53
N GLU A 611 -6.80 18.99 -6.70
CA GLU A 611 -5.61 19.40 -5.93
C GLU A 611 -5.87 19.42 -4.42
N GLN A 612 -7.05 19.88 -3.98
CA GLN A 612 -7.42 19.87 -2.57
C GLN A 612 -7.54 18.45 -2.03
N ILE A 613 -8.14 17.54 -2.79
CA ILE A 613 -8.19 16.11 -2.43
C ILE A 613 -6.79 15.52 -2.34
N GLN A 614 -5.94 15.71 -3.36
CA GLN A 614 -4.57 15.18 -3.35
C GLN A 614 -3.74 15.78 -2.19
N ALA A 615 -3.96 17.05 -1.83
CA ALA A 615 -3.25 17.70 -0.72
C ALA A 615 -3.74 17.25 0.66
N GLN A 616 -5.00 16.83 0.78
CA GLN A 616 -5.56 16.26 2.01
C GLN A 616 -5.11 14.82 2.23
N ALA A 617 -4.73 14.12 1.15
CA ALA A 617 -4.31 12.74 1.16
C ALA A 617 -3.04 12.49 2.00
N LYS A 618 -3.18 11.72 3.07
CA LYS A 618 -2.02 11.19 3.82
C LYS A 618 -1.69 9.79 3.33
N LEU A 619 -0.73 9.68 2.43
CA LEU A 619 -0.31 8.40 1.84
C LEU A 619 1.13 8.09 2.26
N ALA A 620 1.44 6.81 2.52
CA ALA A 620 2.82 6.41 2.76
C ALA A 620 3.70 6.71 1.53
N GLU A 621 4.98 7.01 1.78
CA GLU A 621 5.95 7.03 0.69
C GLU A 621 6.04 5.62 0.07
N PRO A 622 6.18 5.49 -1.26
CA PRO A 622 6.05 4.22 -1.94
C PRO A 622 7.19 3.32 -1.47
N HIS A 623 6.86 2.11 -1.00
CA HIS A 623 7.83 1.12 -0.57
C HIS A 623 8.85 0.81 -1.68
N HIS A 624 8.47 1.02 -2.95
CA HIS A 624 9.31 0.80 -4.12
C HIS A 624 10.40 1.85 -4.41
N LYS A 625 10.45 3.01 -3.75
CA LYS A 625 11.66 3.86 -3.85
C LYS A 625 12.86 3.17 -3.20
N ASP A 626 12.63 2.41 -2.13
CA ASP A 626 13.67 1.70 -1.41
C ASP A 626 13.75 0.22 -1.79
N PHE A 627 12.64 -0.49 -2.04
CA PHE A 627 12.69 -1.94 -2.30
C PHE A 627 13.17 -2.35 -3.70
N LYS A 628 12.89 -1.58 -4.76
CA LYS A 628 13.42 -1.88 -6.10
C LYS A 628 14.86 -1.44 -6.27
N PHE A 629 15.31 -0.39 -5.57
CA PHE A 629 16.73 -0.10 -5.50
C PHE A 629 17.46 -1.15 -4.66
N PHE A 630 16.85 -1.63 -3.58
CA PHE A 630 17.40 -2.70 -2.77
C PHE A 630 17.47 -4.02 -3.55
N TRP A 631 16.38 -4.53 -4.17
CA TRP A 631 16.41 -5.83 -4.86
C TRP A 631 16.85 -5.82 -6.32
N LYS A 632 16.68 -4.74 -7.09
CA LYS A 632 17.23 -4.66 -8.46
C LYS A 632 18.74 -4.35 -8.46
N THR A 633 19.26 -3.76 -7.37
CA THR A 633 20.72 -3.69 -7.13
C THR A 633 21.24 -4.96 -6.43
N VAL A 634 20.47 -5.58 -5.53
CA VAL A 634 20.84 -6.86 -4.88
C VAL A 634 20.62 -8.08 -5.79
N SER A 635 19.92 -7.96 -6.92
CA SER A 635 19.89 -9.03 -7.95
C SER A 635 21.22 -9.17 -8.69
N THR A 636 22.19 -8.28 -8.42
CA THR A 636 23.59 -8.71 -8.40
C THR A 636 23.94 -9.03 -6.95
N MET A 637 23.93 -10.32 -6.59
CA MET A 637 24.23 -10.80 -5.23
C MET A 637 25.33 -9.95 -4.60
N SER A 638 25.06 -9.33 -3.44
CA SER A 638 26.13 -8.73 -2.65
C SER A 638 27.19 -9.81 -2.43
N LYS A 639 28.37 -9.64 -3.00
CA LYS A 639 29.49 -10.59 -2.82
C LYS A 639 30.07 -10.55 -1.41
N ILE A 640 29.53 -9.68 -0.56
CA ILE A 640 29.93 -9.47 0.83
C ILE A 640 28.75 -9.83 1.73
N THR A 641 29.00 -10.65 2.74
CA THR A 641 28.03 -11.04 3.76
C THR A 641 28.00 -10.03 4.91
N VAL A 642 26.83 -9.83 5.50
CA VAL A 642 26.68 -8.96 6.69
C VAL A 642 27.57 -9.46 7.83
N ALA A 643 27.67 -10.77 8.02
CA ALA A 643 28.55 -11.38 9.02
C ALA A 643 30.03 -11.04 8.78
N GLY A 644 30.50 -11.04 7.52
CA GLY A 644 31.87 -10.66 7.19
C GLY A 644 32.17 -9.18 7.43
N VAL A 645 31.22 -8.29 7.10
CA VAL A 645 31.36 -6.85 7.41
C VAL A 645 31.38 -6.63 8.91
N ARG A 646 30.48 -7.28 9.64
CA ARG A 646 30.36 -7.20 11.10
C ARG A 646 31.67 -7.59 11.79
N GLN A 647 32.24 -8.74 11.45
CA GLN A 647 33.51 -9.21 12.00
C GLN A 647 34.66 -8.21 11.77
N ASN A 648 34.72 -7.59 10.58
CA ASN A 648 35.76 -6.60 10.27
C ASN A 648 35.55 -5.28 11.04
N ILE A 649 34.30 -4.86 11.24
CA ILE A 649 33.95 -3.67 12.04
C ILE A 649 34.29 -3.91 13.51
N GLU A 650 33.94 -5.07 14.06
CA GLU A 650 34.27 -5.44 15.44
C GLU A 650 35.79 -5.37 15.68
N GLN A 651 36.59 -5.96 14.80
CA GLN A 651 38.06 -5.88 14.88
C GLN A 651 38.59 -4.44 14.77
N LEU A 652 37.97 -3.62 13.90
CA LEU A 652 38.35 -2.22 13.70
C LEU A 652 38.03 -1.36 14.92
N LEU A 653 36.85 -1.55 15.51
CA LEU A 653 36.42 -0.87 16.74
C LEU A 653 37.29 -1.30 17.91
N ASN A 654 37.53 -2.60 18.09
CA ASN A 654 38.40 -3.12 19.14
C ASN A 654 39.81 -2.53 19.06
N TYR A 655 40.41 -2.45 17.87
CA TYR A 655 41.71 -1.81 17.69
C TYR A 655 41.72 -0.33 18.11
N SER A 656 40.72 0.43 17.64
CA SER A 656 40.67 1.88 17.79
C SER A 656 40.23 2.31 19.20
N GLN A 657 39.44 1.48 19.88
CA GLN A 657 38.94 1.76 21.23
C GLN A 657 39.84 1.15 22.33
N ASN A 658 40.37 -0.05 22.12
CA ASN A 658 41.03 -0.85 23.17
C ASN A 658 42.54 -1.00 23.00
N GLU A 659 43.07 -1.10 21.77
CA GLU A 659 44.52 -1.29 21.56
C GLU A 659 45.30 0.04 21.47
N LYS A 660 44.84 0.98 20.63
CA LYS A 660 45.52 2.27 20.41
C LYS A 660 44.53 3.43 20.36
N LYS A 661 43.85 3.66 21.47
CA LYS A 661 42.93 4.79 21.65
C LYS A 661 43.60 6.13 21.36
N ARG A 662 42.90 6.99 20.61
CA ARG A 662 43.36 8.32 20.21
C ARG A 662 42.58 9.42 20.93
N ASN A 663 43.18 10.59 21.06
CA ASN A 663 42.59 11.77 21.71
C ASN A 663 41.65 12.56 20.78
N PHE A 664 41.22 11.98 19.67
CA PHE A 664 40.26 12.57 18.74
C PHE A 664 39.34 11.49 18.17
N LEU A 665 38.15 11.89 17.72
CA LEU A 665 37.17 10.97 17.13
C LEU A 665 37.61 10.53 15.73
N GLU A 666 38.01 9.28 15.59
CA GLU A 666 38.43 8.71 14.30
C GLU A 666 37.24 8.50 13.37
N THR A 667 37.39 8.94 12.11
CA THR A 667 36.42 8.67 11.04
C THR A 667 36.70 7.29 10.44
N VAL A 668 35.66 6.49 10.26
CA VAL A 668 35.68 5.21 9.55
C VAL A 668 35.39 5.47 8.08
N GLU A 669 36.36 5.19 7.23
CA GLU A 669 36.28 5.37 5.78
C GLU A 669 36.17 4.03 5.06
N LEU A 670 35.30 3.98 4.05
CA LEU A 670 35.23 2.93 3.05
C LEU A 670 36.07 3.35 1.84
N GLN A 671 37.18 2.66 1.64
CA GLN A 671 38.09 2.82 0.51
C GLN A 671 37.74 1.81 -0.58
N ILE A 672 37.62 2.28 -1.80
CA ILE A 672 37.09 1.54 -2.94
C ILE A 672 38.12 1.58 -4.06
N GLY A 673 38.53 0.42 -4.54
CA GLY A 673 39.25 0.27 -5.80
C GLY A 673 38.30 -0.24 -6.87
N LEU A 674 38.19 0.48 -7.99
CA LEU A 674 37.44 0.04 -9.16
C LEU A 674 38.35 -0.70 -10.16
N LYS A 675 37.79 -1.67 -10.88
CA LYS A 675 38.44 -2.37 -11.99
C LYS A 675 37.57 -2.35 -13.23
N ASN A 676 38.16 -2.65 -14.39
CA ASN A 676 37.45 -2.75 -15.67
C ASN A 676 36.64 -1.49 -16.00
N TYR A 677 37.19 -0.32 -15.67
CA TYR A 677 36.55 0.99 -15.84
C TYR A 677 37.61 1.95 -16.40
N ASP A 678 37.28 2.67 -17.47
CA ASP A 678 38.18 3.64 -18.12
C ASP A 678 37.67 5.07 -17.84
N PRO A 679 38.33 5.87 -16.98
CA PRO A 679 37.88 7.23 -16.64
C PRO A 679 37.90 8.25 -17.79
N GLN A 680 38.44 7.88 -18.96
CA GLN A 680 38.44 8.68 -20.17
C GLN A 680 37.36 8.25 -21.17
N ARG A 681 37.03 6.96 -21.27
CA ARG A 681 36.03 6.42 -22.20
C ARG A 681 34.65 6.21 -21.57
N ASP A 682 34.59 5.84 -20.30
CA ASP A 682 33.34 5.54 -19.59
C ASP A 682 32.72 6.80 -18.94
N LYS A 683 31.38 6.86 -18.93
CA LYS A 683 30.62 7.95 -18.32
C LYS A 683 30.81 7.94 -16.80
N ARG A 684 31.53 8.93 -16.27
CA ARG A 684 31.73 9.10 -14.81
C ARG A 684 30.40 9.20 -14.08
N PHE A 685 30.28 8.48 -12.97
CA PHE A 685 29.12 8.55 -12.09
C PHE A 685 29.30 9.58 -10.97
N SER A 686 28.18 10.16 -10.55
CA SER A 686 28.08 11.00 -9.35
C SER A 686 26.72 10.72 -8.71
N GLY A 687 26.73 10.34 -7.44
CA GLY A 687 25.52 10.05 -6.67
C GLY A 687 25.70 10.41 -5.21
N THR A 688 24.60 10.71 -4.53
CA THR A 688 24.55 11.00 -3.10
C THR A 688 23.52 10.11 -2.42
N ILE A 689 23.83 9.62 -1.23
CA ILE A 689 22.91 8.84 -0.39
C ILE A 689 22.96 9.33 1.05
N LYS A 690 21.79 9.39 1.68
CA LYS A 690 21.64 9.70 3.11
C LYS A 690 21.85 8.42 3.92
N LEU A 691 22.77 8.46 4.88
CA LEU A 691 23.01 7.38 5.83
C LEU A 691 22.07 7.49 7.05
N PRO A 692 21.68 6.37 7.67
CA PRO A 692 20.88 6.35 8.90
C PRO A 692 21.50 7.15 10.05
N THR A 693 22.82 7.03 10.24
CA THR A 693 23.54 7.68 11.34
C THR A 693 24.64 8.60 10.81
N VAL A 694 24.83 9.78 11.42
CA VAL A 694 25.76 10.82 10.95
C VAL A 694 27.23 10.36 11.04
N PRO A 695 27.95 10.17 9.91
CA PRO A 695 29.33 9.68 9.93
C PRO A 695 30.33 10.70 10.48
N ARG A 696 30.15 12.00 10.19
CA ARG A 696 31.07 13.08 10.57
C ARG A 696 30.33 14.14 11.40
N PRO A 697 30.17 13.95 12.73
CA PRO A 697 29.41 14.89 13.56
C PRO A 697 30.01 16.31 13.58
N ASN A 698 31.34 16.40 13.48
CA ASN A 698 32.12 17.65 13.52
C ASN A 698 32.24 18.34 12.14
N MET A 699 31.45 17.93 11.15
CA MET A 699 31.45 18.54 9.82
C MET A 699 31.00 20.00 9.89
N THR A 700 31.81 20.91 9.35
CA THR A 700 31.57 22.36 9.35
C THR A 700 30.71 22.76 8.15
N ILE A 701 29.59 23.44 8.40
CA ILE A 701 28.63 23.85 7.37
C ILE A 701 28.46 25.37 7.42
N CYS A 702 28.38 26.01 6.26
CA CYS A 702 28.09 27.43 6.15
C CYS A 702 26.79 27.68 5.37
N VAL A 703 25.90 28.52 5.91
CA VAL A 703 24.64 28.91 5.26
C VAL A 703 24.85 30.18 4.44
N LEU A 704 24.46 30.14 3.17
CA LEU A 704 24.48 31.27 2.25
C LEU A 704 23.03 31.71 2.04
N GLY A 705 22.57 32.71 2.78
CA GLY A 705 21.14 33.03 2.79
C GLY A 705 20.80 34.51 2.84
N ASP A 706 19.50 34.77 2.77
CA ASP A 706 18.93 36.08 3.05
C ASP A 706 18.84 36.32 4.57
N GLN A 707 18.32 37.47 4.98
CA GLN A 707 18.29 37.87 6.39
C GLN A 707 17.57 36.83 7.27
N HIS A 708 16.51 36.21 6.76
CA HIS A 708 15.74 35.21 7.49
C HIS A 708 16.59 33.97 7.81
N ASP A 709 17.34 33.46 6.82
CA ASP A 709 18.19 32.29 7.02
C ASP A 709 19.49 32.61 7.80
N LEU A 710 19.98 33.85 7.76
CA LEU A 710 21.07 34.30 8.62
C LEU A 710 20.67 34.26 10.10
N ASP A 711 19.46 34.72 10.43
CA ASP A 711 18.97 34.74 11.80
C ASP A 711 18.75 33.32 12.34
N ARG A 712 18.20 32.43 11.50
CA ARG A 712 18.06 31.01 11.81
C ARG A 712 19.40 30.31 12.03
N ALA A 713 20.38 30.56 11.14
CA ALA A 713 21.71 29.99 11.27
C ALA A 713 22.40 30.45 12.55
N LYS A 714 22.25 31.74 12.90
CA LYS A 714 22.76 32.32 14.15
C LYS A 714 22.14 31.67 15.39
N HIS A 715 20.83 31.41 15.37
CA HIS A 715 20.13 30.73 16.47
C HIS A 715 20.69 29.32 16.73
N HIS A 716 21.10 28.60 15.69
CA HIS A 716 21.69 27.26 15.79
C HIS A 716 23.23 27.24 15.89
N GLY A 717 23.88 28.41 16.00
CA GLY A 717 25.34 28.51 16.08
C GLY A 717 26.07 28.08 14.80
N ILE A 718 25.45 28.26 13.63
CA ILE A 718 25.99 27.90 12.32
C ILE A 718 26.53 29.15 11.64
N ASP A 719 27.74 29.07 11.08
CA ASP A 719 28.33 30.17 10.31
C ASP A 719 27.48 30.50 9.08
N ALA A 720 27.20 31.77 8.86
CA ALA A 720 26.38 32.20 7.72
C ALA A 720 26.95 33.44 7.00
N MET A 721 26.67 33.58 5.71
CA MET A 721 27.13 34.69 4.89
C MET A 721 25.98 35.25 4.03
N SER A 722 25.87 36.58 4.01
CA SER A 722 24.87 37.29 3.21
C SER A 722 25.27 37.39 1.73
N ALA A 723 24.33 37.78 0.88
CA ALA A 723 24.60 38.13 -0.51
C ALA A 723 25.71 39.19 -0.66
N ASP A 724 25.77 40.17 0.24
CA ASP A 724 26.76 41.25 0.20
C ASP A 724 28.15 40.78 0.62
N ASP A 725 28.24 39.83 1.55
CA ASP A 725 29.51 39.19 1.91
C ASP A 725 30.07 38.35 0.76
N LEU A 726 29.18 37.72 -0.03
CA LEU A 726 29.57 37.02 -1.25
C LEU A 726 30.03 37.98 -2.35
N LYS A 727 29.44 39.18 -2.47
CA LYS A 727 29.90 40.23 -3.42
C LYS A 727 31.29 40.74 -3.09
N LYS A 728 31.64 40.90 -1.80
CA LYS A 728 32.99 41.32 -1.35
C LYS A 728 34.11 40.37 -1.80
N LEU A 729 33.78 39.10 -2.10
CA LEU A 729 34.75 38.14 -2.65
C LEU A 729 35.13 38.44 -4.12
N ASN A 730 34.36 39.29 -4.83
CA ASN A 730 34.63 39.84 -6.16
C ASN A 730 35.19 38.83 -7.19
N LYS A 731 34.63 37.62 -7.24
CA LYS A 731 35.10 36.51 -8.10
C LYS A 731 36.60 36.18 -7.95
N ASN A 732 37.23 36.60 -6.85
CA ASN A 732 38.65 36.38 -6.62
C ASN A 732 38.92 34.91 -6.31
N LYS A 733 39.58 34.22 -7.26
CA LYS A 733 39.88 32.79 -7.18
C LYS A 733 40.62 32.39 -5.89
N LYS A 734 41.48 33.26 -5.34
CA LYS A 734 42.23 32.96 -4.09
C LYS A 734 41.30 32.95 -2.88
N LEU A 735 40.42 33.95 -2.77
CA LEU A 735 39.49 34.08 -1.64
C LEU A 735 38.41 32.98 -1.66
N ILE A 736 37.86 32.67 -2.84
CA ILE A 736 36.87 31.59 -2.98
C ILE A 736 37.49 30.23 -2.66
N LYS A 737 38.76 30.00 -3.05
CA LYS A 737 39.49 28.78 -2.67
C LYS A 737 39.76 28.71 -1.16
N LYS A 738 39.95 29.86 -0.49
CA LYS A 738 40.06 29.93 0.98
C LYS A 738 38.73 29.62 1.65
N LEU A 739 37.63 30.17 1.16
CA LEU A 739 36.27 29.89 1.66
C LEU A 739 35.90 28.39 1.51
N ALA A 740 36.12 27.82 0.32
CA ALA A 740 35.85 26.41 0.06
C ALA A 740 36.73 25.44 0.88
N ARG A 741 37.85 25.91 1.42
CA ARG A 741 38.71 25.15 2.36
C ARG A 741 38.28 25.30 3.81
N LYS A 742 37.59 26.39 4.18
CA LYS A 742 37.16 26.67 5.55
C LYS A 742 36.00 25.77 5.98
N TYR A 743 35.05 25.52 5.08
CA TYR A 743 33.85 24.72 5.36
C TYR A 743 33.80 23.43 4.57
N ASP A 744 33.20 22.38 5.13
CA ASP A 744 33.04 21.08 4.50
C ASP A 744 31.88 21.06 3.50
N ALA A 745 30.76 21.71 3.83
CA ALA A 745 29.62 21.91 2.92
C ALA A 745 28.97 23.29 3.08
N PHE A 746 28.10 23.61 2.13
CA PHE A 746 27.34 24.86 2.10
C PHE A 746 25.86 24.56 1.94
N LEU A 747 25.02 25.35 2.59
CA LEU A 747 23.57 25.45 2.34
C LEU A 747 23.29 26.78 1.67
N ALA A 748 22.26 26.87 0.83
CA ALA A 748 21.86 28.16 0.27
C ALA A 748 20.34 28.31 0.16
N SER A 749 19.82 29.48 0.50
CA SER A 749 18.39 29.79 0.32
C SER A 749 18.00 29.70 -1.15
N ASP A 750 16.75 29.32 -1.44
CA ASP A 750 16.23 29.22 -2.81
C ASP A 750 16.38 30.51 -3.62
N THR A 751 16.34 31.66 -2.94
CA THR A 751 16.54 32.99 -3.51
C THR A 751 18.00 33.26 -3.89
N LEU A 752 18.94 32.77 -3.09
CA LEU A 752 20.37 33.07 -3.23
C LEU A 752 21.11 32.04 -4.08
N ILE A 753 20.71 30.76 -4.03
CA ILE A 753 21.39 29.66 -4.75
C ILE A 753 21.50 29.92 -6.27
N LYS A 754 20.48 30.55 -6.86
CA LYS A 754 20.45 30.95 -8.28
C LYS A 754 21.45 32.06 -8.62
N GLN A 755 21.82 32.89 -7.64
CA GLN A 755 22.75 34.02 -7.81
C GLN A 755 24.21 33.63 -7.57
N ILE A 756 24.47 32.52 -6.87
CA ILE A 756 25.82 32.07 -6.50
C ILE A 756 26.77 31.92 -7.68
N PRO A 757 26.39 31.33 -8.84
CA PRO A 757 27.26 31.27 -10.01
C PRO A 757 27.63 32.66 -10.54
N ARG A 758 26.74 33.66 -10.43
CA ARG A 758 26.99 35.04 -10.84
C ARG A 758 27.92 35.77 -9.86
N LEU A 759 27.79 35.51 -8.56
CA LEU A 759 28.54 36.19 -7.49
C LEU A 759 29.95 35.60 -7.29
N LEU A 760 30.07 34.27 -7.25
CA LEU A 760 31.34 33.58 -6.94
C LEU A 760 32.00 32.93 -8.17
N GLY A 761 31.33 32.91 -9.32
CA GLY A 761 31.80 32.16 -10.48
C GLY A 761 31.82 30.64 -10.22
N PRO A 762 32.53 29.86 -11.05
CA PRO A 762 32.53 28.39 -10.96
C PRO A 762 33.39 27.85 -9.80
N GLY A 763 33.84 28.70 -8.87
CA GLY A 763 34.83 28.33 -7.84
C GLY A 763 34.34 27.24 -6.89
N LEU A 764 33.12 27.37 -6.34
CA LEU A 764 32.52 26.36 -5.46
C LEU A 764 32.18 25.07 -6.21
N SER A 765 31.67 25.19 -7.44
CA SER A 765 31.38 24.03 -8.30
C SER A 765 32.64 23.25 -8.65
N LYS A 766 33.76 23.94 -8.97
CA LYS A 766 35.07 23.31 -9.20
C LYS A 766 35.65 22.66 -7.96
N ALA A 767 35.34 23.18 -6.77
CA ALA A 767 35.70 22.57 -5.50
C ALA A 767 34.81 21.36 -5.14
N GLY A 768 33.73 21.11 -5.90
CA GLY A 768 32.78 20.03 -5.64
C GLY A 768 31.84 20.29 -4.45
N LYS A 769 31.79 21.53 -3.96
CA LYS A 769 31.03 21.98 -2.78
C LYS A 769 29.96 23.01 -3.17
N PHE A 770 29.21 22.73 -4.24
CA PHE A 770 28.09 23.60 -4.58
C PHE A 770 27.00 23.45 -3.50
N PRO A 771 26.37 24.55 -3.05
CA PRO A 771 25.45 24.49 -1.91
C PRO A 771 24.20 23.66 -2.19
N THR A 772 23.68 23.03 -1.14
CA THR A 772 22.35 22.37 -1.15
C THR A 772 21.26 23.40 -0.86
N PRO A 773 20.14 23.42 -1.61
CA PRO A 773 19.05 24.36 -1.34
C PRO A 773 18.41 24.12 0.02
N VAL A 774 17.96 25.20 0.67
CA VAL A 774 17.13 25.19 1.86
C VAL A 774 15.96 26.15 1.67
N SER A 775 14.75 25.68 1.97
CA SER A 775 13.51 26.47 1.91
C SER A 775 13.17 27.10 3.27
N HIS A 776 12.39 28.17 3.26
CA HIS A 776 11.91 28.82 4.49
C HIS A 776 10.94 27.93 5.28
N ALA A 777 10.29 26.96 4.63
CA ALA A 777 9.36 26.03 5.27
C ALA A 777 10.05 24.81 5.94
N GLU A 778 11.32 24.54 5.62
CA GLU A 778 12.07 23.41 6.17
C GLU A 778 12.74 23.81 7.49
N ASP A 779 12.87 22.90 8.46
CA ASP A 779 13.67 23.14 9.68
C ASP A 779 15.19 23.12 9.40
N MET A 780 15.92 24.10 9.94
CA MET A 780 17.34 24.29 9.61
C MET A 780 18.22 23.22 10.26
N ALA A 781 17.90 22.81 11.49
CA ALA A 781 18.66 21.78 12.20
C ALA A 781 18.49 20.41 11.51
N ASN A 782 17.28 20.08 11.08
CA ASN A 782 16.99 18.88 10.30
C ASN A 782 17.73 18.89 8.97
N LYS A 783 17.76 20.02 8.26
CA LYS A 783 18.49 20.13 6.98
C LYS A 783 20.00 19.98 7.16
N VAL A 784 20.55 20.55 8.23
CA VAL A 784 21.96 20.40 8.60
C VAL A 784 22.28 18.94 8.91
N ASN A 785 21.43 18.25 9.67
CA ASN A 785 21.57 16.82 9.95
C ASN A 785 21.46 15.96 8.67
N GLU A 786 20.59 16.34 7.73
CA GLU A 786 20.49 15.71 6.42
C GLU A 786 21.81 15.84 5.63
N VAL A 787 22.40 17.03 5.59
CA VAL A 787 23.70 17.23 4.92
C VAL A 787 24.82 16.47 5.63
N LYS A 788 24.84 16.44 6.96
CA LYS A 788 25.83 15.70 7.74
C LYS A 788 25.73 14.18 7.56
N SER A 789 24.53 13.66 7.31
CA SER A 789 24.27 12.24 7.05
C SER A 789 24.41 11.85 5.57
N THR A 790 24.54 12.82 4.66
CA THR A 790 24.65 12.54 3.22
C THR A 790 26.10 12.32 2.78
N ILE A 791 26.38 11.17 2.17
CA ILE A 791 27.67 10.87 1.56
C ILE A 791 27.60 10.97 0.04
N LYS A 792 28.71 11.36 -0.59
CA LYS A 792 28.80 11.55 -2.04
C LYS A 792 29.81 10.58 -2.67
N PHE A 793 29.32 9.80 -3.62
CA PHE A 793 30.13 8.98 -4.51
C PHE A 793 30.37 9.77 -5.80
N GLN A 794 31.62 10.11 -6.09
CA GLN A 794 31.96 10.83 -7.31
C GLN A 794 33.25 10.28 -7.90
N LEU A 795 33.15 9.68 -9.09
CA LEU A 795 34.32 9.21 -9.81
C LEU A 795 35.04 10.40 -10.47
N LYS A 796 36.32 10.57 -10.12
CA LYS A 796 37.20 11.60 -10.70
C LYS A 796 38.00 11.01 -11.87
N LYS A 797 39.28 11.39 -12.02
CA LYS A 797 40.19 10.84 -13.04
C LYS A 797 40.94 9.57 -12.58
N VAL A 798 40.62 9.05 -11.40
CA VAL A 798 41.29 7.91 -10.76
C VAL A 798 40.27 6.83 -10.43
N LEU A 799 40.73 5.58 -10.38
CA LEU A 799 39.89 4.41 -10.11
C LEU A 799 39.70 4.11 -8.61
N CYS A 800 40.29 4.93 -7.74
CA CYS A 800 40.14 4.80 -6.31
C CYS A 800 39.31 5.96 -5.75
N LEU A 801 38.38 5.67 -4.83
CA LEU A 801 37.65 6.68 -4.07
C LEU A 801 37.50 6.25 -2.62
N GLY A 802 37.31 7.22 -1.72
CA GLY A 802 37.04 6.98 -0.30
C GLY A 802 35.85 7.80 0.14
N VAL A 803 34.99 7.21 0.97
CA VAL A 803 33.83 7.88 1.58
C VAL A 803 33.79 7.57 3.07
N ALA A 804 33.42 8.55 3.90
CA ALA A 804 33.23 8.31 5.33
C ALA A 804 31.88 7.65 5.58
N VAL A 805 31.89 6.45 6.13
CA VAL A 805 30.69 5.67 6.43
C VAL A 805 30.34 5.68 7.91
N GLY A 806 31.26 6.13 8.77
CA GLY A 806 30.97 6.28 10.19
C GLY A 806 32.11 6.88 10.98
N ASN A 807 32.06 6.69 12.31
CA ASN A 807 33.13 7.03 13.23
C ASN A 807 33.23 5.98 14.34
N VAL A 808 34.35 5.94 15.05
CA VAL A 808 34.60 4.93 16.10
C VAL A 808 33.74 5.08 17.36
N GLY A 809 32.91 6.12 17.45
CA GLY A 809 31.94 6.31 18.54
C GLY A 809 30.55 5.72 18.25
N MET A 810 30.31 5.22 17.03
CA MET A 810 29.09 4.53 16.66
C MET A 810 29.07 3.10 17.22
N THR A 811 27.86 2.57 17.43
CA THR A 811 27.66 1.16 17.73
C THR A 811 28.01 0.28 16.50
N GLU A 812 28.26 -1.00 16.74
CA GLU A 812 28.54 -1.97 15.69
C GLU A 812 27.40 -2.04 14.66
N ASP A 813 26.15 -2.08 15.13
CA ASP A 813 24.97 -2.17 14.27
C ASP A 813 24.80 -0.91 13.39
N GLU A 814 25.06 0.28 13.94
CA GLU A 814 25.04 1.53 13.18
C GLU A 814 26.11 1.57 12.09
N LEU A 815 27.33 1.13 12.41
CA LEU A 815 28.43 1.06 11.44
C LEU A 815 28.16 0.01 10.36
N VAL A 816 27.59 -1.14 10.72
CA VAL A 816 27.19 -2.17 9.75
C VAL A 816 26.11 -1.61 8.83
N ALA A 817 25.07 -0.99 9.37
CA ALA A 817 23.97 -0.40 8.59
C ALA A 817 24.48 0.65 7.60
N ASN A 818 25.28 1.62 8.08
CA ASN A 818 25.87 2.65 7.24
C ASN A 818 26.80 2.08 6.15
N THR A 819 27.66 1.11 6.52
CA THR A 819 28.62 0.50 5.59
C THR A 819 27.91 -0.29 4.50
N MET A 820 26.94 -1.12 4.88
CA MET A 820 26.16 -1.92 3.93
C MET A 820 25.37 -1.03 2.97
N LEU A 821 24.74 0.04 3.47
CA LEU A 821 24.00 0.99 2.65
C LEU A 821 24.93 1.72 1.66
N ALA A 822 26.11 2.15 2.11
CA ALA A 822 27.11 2.80 1.28
C ALA A 822 27.65 1.87 0.17
N ILE A 823 27.95 0.60 0.48
CA ILE A 823 28.42 -0.40 -0.49
C ILE A 823 27.34 -0.68 -1.53
N ASN A 824 26.10 -0.94 -1.10
CA ASN A 824 25.00 -1.24 -2.00
C ASN A 824 24.70 -0.07 -2.93
N TYR A 825 24.72 1.16 -2.41
CA TYR A 825 24.56 2.36 -3.22
C TYR A 825 25.71 2.56 -4.21
N LEU A 826 26.97 2.34 -3.81
CA LEU A 826 28.09 2.36 -4.75
C LEU A 826 27.87 1.40 -5.91
N VAL A 827 27.51 0.14 -5.63
CA VAL A 827 27.32 -0.90 -6.65
C VAL A 827 26.23 -0.51 -7.64
N SER A 828 25.16 0.14 -7.18
CA SER A 828 24.09 0.65 -8.05
C SER A 828 24.55 1.71 -9.05
N LEU A 829 25.62 2.47 -8.73
CA LEU A 829 26.16 3.50 -9.60
C LEU A 829 27.08 2.93 -10.70
N LEU A 830 27.47 1.66 -10.59
CA LEU A 830 28.42 1.01 -11.50
C LEU A 830 27.71 0.29 -12.65
N LYS A 831 28.15 0.56 -13.89
CA LYS A 831 27.56 0.01 -15.12
C LYS A 831 27.51 -1.53 -15.15
N LYS A 832 28.50 -2.21 -14.57
CA LYS A 832 28.55 -3.69 -14.45
C LYS A 832 28.46 -4.16 -12.99
N GLY A 833 27.91 -3.35 -12.10
CA GLY A 833 27.75 -3.66 -10.67
C GLY A 833 29.05 -4.16 -10.03
N TRP A 834 28.98 -5.30 -9.34
CA TRP A 834 30.13 -5.95 -8.67
C TRP A 834 31.32 -6.28 -9.58
N GLN A 835 31.13 -6.42 -10.90
CA GLN A 835 32.25 -6.69 -11.81
C GLN A 835 33.21 -5.50 -11.94
N ASN A 836 32.73 -4.30 -11.65
CA ASN A 836 33.54 -3.09 -11.62
C ASN A 836 34.21 -2.84 -10.26
N VAL A 837 33.91 -3.63 -9.24
CA VAL A 837 34.57 -3.51 -7.92
C VAL A 837 35.85 -4.35 -7.92
N GLY A 838 36.98 -3.70 -7.67
CA GLY A 838 38.30 -4.34 -7.53
C GLY A 838 38.63 -4.68 -6.09
N SER A 839 38.39 -3.73 -5.17
CA SER A 839 38.56 -3.92 -3.73
C SER A 839 37.64 -3.02 -2.91
N LEU A 840 37.24 -3.50 -1.73
CA LEU A 840 36.57 -2.71 -0.70
C LEU A 840 37.32 -2.88 0.61
N VAL A 841 37.74 -1.77 1.22
CA VAL A 841 38.57 -1.76 2.42
C VAL A 841 38.00 -0.77 3.42
N LEU A 842 37.71 -1.22 4.64
CA LEU A 842 37.38 -0.35 5.76
C LEU A 842 38.64 0.06 6.49
N LYS A 843 38.72 1.34 6.86
CA LYS A 843 39.83 1.87 7.63
C LYS A 843 39.37 3.04 8.50
N ALA A 844 39.62 2.99 9.80
CA ALA A 844 39.59 4.18 10.64
C ALA A 844 40.87 5.00 10.40
N THR A 845 40.82 6.31 10.69
CA THR A 845 41.86 7.28 10.36
C THR A 845 43.29 6.76 10.58
N MET A 846 43.54 6.05 11.70
CA MET A 846 44.85 5.49 12.03
C MET A 846 44.85 3.95 12.25
N SER A 847 43.77 3.23 11.91
CA SER A 847 43.72 1.77 12.06
C SER A 847 44.39 1.03 10.90
N PRO A 848 44.82 -0.23 11.11
CA PRO A 848 45.12 -1.13 10.00
C PRO A 848 43.92 -1.27 9.06
N PRO A 849 44.13 -1.37 7.73
CA PRO A 849 43.06 -1.58 6.77
C PRO A 849 42.44 -2.97 6.91
N LYS A 850 41.12 -3.06 6.83
CA LYS A 850 40.31 -4.29 6.89
C LYS A 850 39.63 -4.52 5.54
N ARG A 851 40.05 -5.54 4.82
CA ARG A 851 39.54 -5.82 3.47
C ARG A 851 38.23 -6.59 3.53
N LEU A 852 37.19 -6.05 2.89
CA LEU A 852 35.87 -6.65 2.76
C LEU A 852 35.69 -7.40 1.42
N TYR A 853 36.35 -6.94 0.36
CA TYR A 853 36.30 -7.52 -1.00
C TYR A 853 37.61 -7.26 -1.77
#